data_AF-A0A951DJ51-F1
#
_entry.id   AF-A0A951DJ51-F1
#
_cell.length_a   1.000
_cell.length_b   1.000
_cell.length_c   1.000
_cell.angle_alpha   90.00
_cell.angle_beta   90.00
_cell.angle_gamma   90.00
#
_symmetry.space_group_name_H-M   'P 1'
#
loop_
_entity.id
_entity.type
_entity.pdbx_description
1 polymer ?
#
loop_
_entity_poly.entity_id
_entity_poly.type
_entity_poly.pdbx_seq_one_letter_code
_entity_poly.pdbx_strand_id
1 'polypeptide(L)'
;MKLRQLGRAQQTWVLLITCVILFAVFVWFIPDMTWALWWKVLAAALLASAICVVMFQIWLARALQRREGVIKLIDRVTTGDLSLSARDIESETQSARTSAAMRALVASLERTIRRFGQLAADVAKVSDQISGRSRVLARSASEQLSSTEQTSSSVTQIDQSINSVRRSMEDLSGNAEETSTSILEMSASIEEVSRIADTLAEFVEQTGSAIEEMIASINEVATNTESFSSFATQTASSMVQMNATTEEIGKSARQSSELARYVKDAANEGRVAVEGTVDGMRKIQVAVDEAKVALTDLAERSQEIGDIVRVIDDIAGQTNLLALNAAIIAAQAGERGRGFAVVADEIRDLSERTSVSTEEIRTLIQNVQKGVGRAADQMTIGADRVADGVGLTARAVQVLEKILELTDRSTNSISEIARATEEQARGSAAATAAIEEVTKMVQQTATATQQQSLTSRKIGEQAAMVRDYTKHLKRAMTEQESGSRAISRAMENIMGLVQNVLESTSVLAAESSAIVKSMDVIKQGSRESSFGVSDLNQMANTLSHESTLLKQELGRFVLPAPNRGGDVTTATVLWQRLTFDPAYTSASALGFMSKAIHATLVKYGEGAELIPDLAERWEVLEQGHVYRFHLRRGVRFHNGRTLEARDVYESMLRLLLPEMKSTGAWILRSVRGANDVLEGKTRAVSGIIVRDPHTIEFQLTEPVAFFLSLMTMHECGIVPAEEGKDAERYRLRGVGAGAFKVEEAVEGERVKLVKNRDYYVPGEPYVDELLFRLDLRSFREVADAFIRGELDVAHGIPPKMVKELRDDPRYAAYMLTTVQLHTSYFGYDNSAAPFDRVEVRQAVNYAINRQRINERVYAGLALPAQSLLPPGLLGYDPNLRGFEHDPERARNLMRQAGYASGFSVEYRTWDTDEFNNSGLVPLLIEDLDAIGIRVNVTRHSATEAAAVRDRRGHGVVYCANWYADFPDPDNFFYIFFHSEASSIRGLYYYRPEVDAQILEARRSNDSEARATIYRSLNQMVVREAPLAPLFHERLFVLHKPNIRGVRTSLVPPPVRYSDVWCEQE
;
A
#
# COMPACT_ATOMS: atom_id res chain seq x y z
N MET A 1 -12.46 -3.51 99.43
CA MET A 1 -12.39 -3.03 100.83
C MET A 1 -12.69 -1.54 100.87
N LYS A 2 -13.91 -1.17 101.32
CA LYS A 2 -14.36 0.21 101.48
C LYS A 2 -13.83 0.76 102.81
N LEU A 3 -12.64 1.36 102.80
CA LEU A 3 -12.23 2.26 103.88
C LEU A 3 -13.00 3.57 103.73
N ARG A 4 -14.11 3.68 104.48
CA ARG A 4 -14.84 4.93 104.69
C ARG A 4 -13.83 5.98 105.13
N GLN A 5 -13.78 7.09 104.38
CA GLN A 5 -13.02 8.28 104.75
C GLN A 5 -13.54 8.76 106.12
N LEU A 6 -12.73 8.59 107.16
CA LEU A 6 -12.92 9.31 108.41
C LEU A 6 -12.92 10.80 108.08
N GLY A 7 -13.97 11.53 108.46
CA GLY A 7 -14.03 12.98 108.27
C GLY A 7 -12.91 13.68 109.06
N ARG A 8 -12.49 14.88 108.62
CA ARG A 8 -11.41 15.68 109.24
C ARG A 8 -11.43 15.63 110.77
N ALA A 9 -12.60 15.76 111.39
CA ALA A 9 -12.77 15.67 112.83
C ALA A 9 -12.33 14.30 113.41
N GLN A 10 -12.76 13.20 112.83
CA GLN A 10 -12.50 11.85 113.36
C GLN A 10 -11.03 11.43 113.23
N GLN A 11 -10.34 11.81 112.14
CA GLN A 11 -8.90 11.58 112.03
C GLN A 11 -8.11 12.40 113.05
N THR A 12 -8.54 13.64 113.31
CA THR A 12 -7.94 14.49 114.33
C THR A 12 -8.13 13.88 115.71
N TRP A 13 -9.32 13.34 116.00
CA TRP A 13 -9.61 12.62 117.25
C TRP A 13 -8.80 11.33 117.40
N VAL A 14 -8.64 10.53 116.35
CA VAL A 14 -7.81 9.31 116.42
C VAL A 14 -6.34 9.65 116.67
N LEU A 15 -5.80 10.69 116.02
CA LEU A 15 -4.42 11.14 116.27
C LEU A 15 -4.26 11.69 117.69
N LEU A 16 -5.22 12.49 118.17
CA LEU A 16 -5.24 12.99 119.55
C LEU A 16 -5.31 11.85 120.56
N ILE A 17 -6.20 10.87 120.36
CA ILE A 17 -6.35 9.71 121.23
C ILE A 17 -5.07 8.85 121.20
N THR A 18 -4.44 8.67 120.05
CA THR A 18 -3.19 7.89 119.94
C THR A 18 -2.01 8.63 120.60
N CYS A 19 -1.90 9.95 120.44
CA CYS A 19 -0.92 10.77 121.16
C CYS A 19 -1.16 10.74 122.67
N VAL A 20 -2.41 10.79 123.12
CA VAL A 20 -2.79 10.68 124.54
C VAL A 20 -2.47 9.30 125.10
N ILE A 21 -2.72 8.22 124.36
CA ILE A 21 -2.39 6.85 124.78
C ILE A 21 -0.87 6.65 124.83
N LEU A 22 -0.12 7.09 123.81
CA LEU A 22 1.35 7.02 123.80
C LEU A 22 1.96 7.85 124.93
N PHE A 23 1.39 9.02 125.23
CA PHE A 23 1.79 9.84 126.36
C PHE A 23 1.48 9.16 127.70
N ALA A 24 0.30 8.54 127.85
CA ALA A 24 -0.06 7.78 129.04
C ALA A 24 0.86 6.57 129.27
N VAL A 25 1.26 5.87 128.20
CA VAL A 25 2.23 4.77 128.25
C VAL A 25 3.63 5.28 128.62
N PHE A 26 4.08 6.41 128.06
CA PHE A 26 5.39 7.00 128.39
C PHE A 26 5.48 7.47 129.85
N VAL A 27 4.41 8.06 130.38
CA VAL A 27 4.30 8.50 131.78
C VAL A 27 4.29 7.30 132.75
N TRP A 28 3.76 6.15 132.33
CA TRP A 28 3.71 4.94 133.16
C TRP A 28 5.10 4.33 133.42
N PHE A 29 6.10 4.61 132.58
CA PHE A 29 7.46 4.06 132.69
C PHE A 29 8.47 4.94 133.47
N ILE A 30 8.05 6.05 134.09
CA ILE A 30 8.94 6.94 134.87
C ILE A 30 8.50 6.99 136.36
N PRO A 31 9.06 6.13 137.24
CA PRO A 31 8.81 6.19 138.69
C PRO A 31 9.51 7.41 139.31
N ASP A 32 8.89 8.03 140.33
CA ASP A 32 9.43 9.12 141.17
C ASP A 32 9.62 10.51 140.50
N MET A 33 8.77 10.85 139.53
CA MET A 33 8.77 12.18 138.92
C MET A 33 8.20 13.25 139.87
N THR A 34 9.03 14.21 140.29
CA THR A 34 8.60 15.34 141.14
C THR A 34 7.55 16.21 140.46
N TRP A 35 6.63 16.79 141.24
CA TRP A 35 5.50 17.57 140.73
C TRP A 35 5.90 18.70 139.77
N ALA A 36 7.06 19.33 139.99
CA ALA A 36 7.60 20.38 139.13
C ALA A 36 8.14 19.86 137.79
N LEU A 37 8.68 18.63 137.73
CA LEU A 37 9.15 18.01 136.49
C LEU A 37 7.98 17.44 135.68
N TRP A 38 6.94 16.95 136.37
CA TRP A 38 5.68 16.48 135.78
C TRP A 38 5.03 17.55 134.90
N TRP A 39 4.94 18.78 135.39
CA TRP A 39 4.35 19.88 134.62
C TRP A 39 5.20 20.29 133.41
N LYS A 40 6.53 20.19 133.50
CA LYS A 40 7.45 20.48 132.39
C LYS A 40 7.37 19.42 131.29
N VAL A 41 7.30 18.13 131.65
CA VAL A 41 7.14 17.02 130.69
C VAL A 41 5.75 17.05 130.06
N LEU A 42 4.69 17.31 130.85
CA LEU A 42 3.33 17.49 130.35
C LEU A 42 3.25 18.67 129.37
N ALA A 43 3.84 19.82 129.71
CA ALA A 43 3.89 20.98 128.84
C ALA A 43 4.67 20.71 127.55
N ALA A 44 5.82 20.03 127.62
CA ALA A 44 6.62 19.67 126.45
C ALA A 44 5.89 18.65 125.53
N ALA A 45 5.20 17.67 126.10
CA ALA A 45 4.42 16.68 125.35
C ALA A 45 3.13 17.25 124.75
N LEU A 46 2.46 18.17 125.46
CA LEU A 46 1.34 18.93 124.91
C LEU A 46 1.81 19.84 123.76
N LEU A 47 2.98 20.47 123.89
CA LEU A 47 3.57 21.27 122.82
C LEU A 47 3.98 20.41 121.61
N ALA A 48 4.64 19.26 121.84
CA ALA A 48 5.01 18.33 120.77
C ALA A 48 3.78 17.71 120.08
N SER A 49 2.72 17.40 120.84
CA SER A 49 1.44 16.93 120.30
C SER A 49 0.72 18.02 119.52
N ALA A 50 0.74 19.27 120.02
CA ALA A 50 0.20 20.42 119.29
C ALA A 50 0.97 20.66 117.99
N ILE A 51 2.30 20.58 118.00
CA ILE A 51 3.14 20.66 116.79
C ILE A 51 2.83 19.50 115.84
N CYS A 52 2.69 18.26 116.34
CA CYS A 52 2.32 17.11 115.51
C CYS A 52 0.92 17.25 114.90
N VAL A 53 -0.06 17.74 115.66
CA VAL A 53 -1.41 18.01 115.16
C VAL A 53 -1.40 19.14 114.14
N VAL A 54 -0.65 20.23 114.36
CA VAL A 54 -0.50 21.31 113.39
C VAL A 54 0.22 20.82 112.13
N MET A 55 1.31 20.06 112.27
CA MET A 55 2.03 19.43 111.15
C MET A 55 1.14 18.45 110.39
N PHE A 56 0.34 17.64 111.08
CA PHE A 56 -0.61 16.70 110.47
C PHE A 56 -1.79 17.42 109.82
N GLN A 57 -2.32 18.50 110.41
CA GLN A 57 -3.36 19.34 109.82
C GLN A 57 -2.84 20.05 108.57
N ILE A 58 -1.61 20.57 108.60
CA ILE A 58 -0.95 21.16 107.42
C ILE A 58 -0.73 20.07 106.35
N TRP A 59 -0.27 18.88 106.74
CA TRP A 59 -0.10 17.75 105.83
C TRP A 59 -1.43 17.28 105.22
N LEU A 60 -2.47 17.13 106.03
CA LEU A 60 -3.82 16.70 105.61
C LEU A 60 -4.52 17.76 104.77
N ALA A 61 -4.39 19.05 105.12
CA ALA A 61 -4.88 20.17 104.32
C ALA A 61 -4.19 20.18 102.95
N ARG A 62 -2.85 20.05 102.90
CA ARG A 62 -2.11 19.90 101.64
C ARG A 62 -2.54 18.65 100.86
N ALA A 63 -2.73 17.51 101.51
CA ALA A 63 -3.16 16.27 100.86
C ALA A 63 -4.59 16.33 100.28
N LEU A 64 -5.51 17.01 100.97
CA LEU A 64 -6.88 17.24 100.50
C LEU A 64 -6.92 18.27 99.36
N GLN A 65 -6.17 19.37 99.49
CA GLN A 65 -6.07 20.41 98.46
C GLN A 65 -5.50 19.85 97.15
N ARG A 66 -4.54 18.91 97.23
CA ARG A 66 -4.06 18.13 96.07
C ARG A 66 -5.13 17.29 95.39
N ARG A 67 -6.04 16.67 96.16
CA ARG A 67 -7.15 15.89 95.59
C ARG A 67 -8.17 16.79 94.91
N GLU A 68 -8.52 17.91 95.55
CA GLU A 68 -9.46 18.91 95.02
C GLU A 68 -8.99 19.45 93.65
N GLY A 69 -7.70 19.79 93.54
CA GLY A 69 -7.12 20.29 92.30
C GLY A 69 -7.13 19.27 91.15
N VAL A 70 -6.76 18.01 91.43
CA VAL A 70 -6.88 16.92 90.43
C VAL A 70 -8.32 16.71 89.99
N ILE A 71 -9.30 16.78 90.91
CA ILE A 71 -10.73 16.64 90.59
C ILE A 71 -11.19 17.79 89.69
N LYS A 72 -10.86 19.04 90.00
CA LYS A 72 -11.16 20.20 89.15
C LYS A 72 -10.61 20.05 87.73
N LEU A 73 -9.40 19.52 87.63
CA LEU A 73 -8.73 19.34 86.35
C LEU A 73 -9.39 18.23 85.51
N ILE A 74 -9.77 17.13 86.16
CA ILE A 74 -10.58 16.07 85.53
C ILE A 74 -11.92 16.65 85.09
N ASP A 75 -12.59 17.45 85.92
CA ASP A 75 -13.88 18.06 85.60
C ASP A 75 -13.81 18.98 84.37
N ARG A 76 -12.75 19.80 84.26
CA ARG A 76 -12.45 20.60 83.06
C ARG A 76 -12.23 19.74 81.82
N VAL A 77 -11.42 18.68 81.91
CA VAL A 77 -11.22 17.76 80.78
C VAL A 77 -12.52 17.04 80.39
N THR A 78 -13.35 16.63 81.36
CA THR A 78 -14.63 15.96 81.09
C THR A 78 -15.69 16.89 80.53
N THR A 79 -15.61 18.20 80.81
CA THR A 79 -16.48 19.22 80.20
C THR A 79 -15.97 19.69 78.83
N GLY A 80 -14.85 19.13 78.34
CA GLY A 80 -14.31 19.36 77.01
C GLY A 80 -13.23 20.44 76.93
N ASP A 81 -12.84 21.05 78.05
CA ASP A 81 -11.75 22.02 78.07
C ASP A 81 -10.39 21.31 78.01
N LEU A 82 -9.82 21.27 76.80
CA LEU A 82 -8.48 20.76 76.52
C LEU A 82 -7.46 21.89 76.33
N SER A 83 -7.85 23.15 76.57
CA SER A 83 -6.97 24.33 76.48
C SER A 83 -6.07 24.51 77.70
N LEU A 84 -6.10 23.55 78.63
CA LEU A 84 -5.31 23.53 79.86
C LEU A 84 -3.82 23.69 79.58
N SER A 85 -3.21 24.72 80.16
CA SER A 85 -1.78 24.94 80.05
C SER A 85 -0.98 24.00 80.96
N ALA A 86 0.28 23.80 80.60
CA ALA A 86 1.30 23.18 81.43
C ALA A 86 1.25 23.66 82.90
N ARG A 87 1.14 24.96 83.15
CA ARG A 87 1.02 25.56 84.50
C ARG A 87 -0.27 25.21 85.21
N ASP A 88 -1.39 25.22 84.50
CA ASP A 88 -2.69 24.86 85.09
C ASP A 88 -2.65 23.42 85.62
N ILE A 89 -2.05 22.52 84.83
CA ILE A 89 -1.91 21.10 85.19
C ILE A 89 -0.93 20.91 86.36
N GLU A 90 0.20 21.61 86.39
CA GLU A 90 1.18 21.50 87.49
C GLU A 90 0.69 22.09 88.81
N SER A 91 0.08 23.28 88.76
CA SER A 91 -0.40 24.00 89.95
C SER A 91 -1.51 23.25 90.69
N GLU A 92 -2.40 22.59 89.94
CA GLU A 92 -3.55 21.85 90.48
C GLU A 92 -3.19 20.42 90.90
N THR A 93 -2.24 19.76 90.22
CA THR A 93 -1.85 18.38 90.58
C THR A 93 -0.84 18.33 91.74
N GLN A 94 0.09 19.30 91.83
CA GLN A 94 1.19 19.37 92.80
C GLN A 94 1.97 18.04 92.95
N SER A 95 2.01 17.25 91.88
CA SER A 95 2.64 15.94 91.77
C SER A 95 3.19 15.83 90.36
N ALA A 96 4.51 15.79 90.21
CA ALA A 96 5.16 15.72 88.90
C ALA A 96 4.65 14.53 88.07
N ARG A 97 4.45 13.35 88.71
CA ARG A 97 3.95 12.16 88.03
C ARG A 97 2.50 12.29 87.56
N THR A 98 1.65 12.90 88.40
CA THR A 98 0.23 13.10 88.06
C THR A 98 0.07 14.17 87.00
N SER A 99 0.86 15.25 87.09
CA SER A 99 0.93 16.30 86.07
C SER A 99 1.33 15.72 84.71
N ALA A 100 2.42 14.94 84.66
CA ALA A 100 2.90 14.32 83.43
C ALA A 100 1.85 13.38 82.79
N ALA A 101 1.21 12.52 83.59
CA ALA A 101 0.16 11.63 83.11
C ALA A 101 -1.06 12.41 82.57
N MET A 102 -1.44 13.50 83.24
CA MET A 102 -2.57 14.32 82.83
C MET A 102 -2.26 15.15 81.57
N ARG A 103 -1.03 15.67 81.43
CA ARG A 103 -0.55 16.29 80.19
C ARG A 103 -0.58 15.32 79.02
N ALA A 104 -0.12 14.09 79.23
CA ALA A 104 -0.17 13.03 78.22
C ALA A 104 -1.62 12.69 77.81
N LEU A 105 -2.55 12.64 78.77
CA LEU A 105 -3.98 12.43 78.51
C LEU A 105 -4.57 13.58 77.68
N VAL A 106 -4.36 14.83 78.09
CA VAL A 106 -4.85 16.03 77.37
C VAL A 106 -4.27 16.07 75.95
N ALA A 107 -2.96 15.86 75.79
CA ALA A 107 -2.31 15.81 74.47
C ALA A 107 -2.84 14.66 73.60
N SER A 108 -3.16 13.50 74.18
CA SER A 108 -3.76 12.38 73.45
C SER A 108 -5.19 12.69 73.01
N LEU A 109 -6.00 13.28 73.88
CA LEU A 109 -7.37 13.71 73.56
C LEU A 109 -7.36 14.82 72.50
N GLU A 110 -6.49 15.82 72.65
CA GLU A 110 -6.32 16.91 71.67
C GLU A 110 -6.02 16.34 70.28
N ARG A 111 -5.04 15.43 70.16
CA ARG A 111 -4.70 14.76 68.90
C ARG A 111 -5.88 13.96 68.34
N THR A 112 -6.60 13.25 69.20
CA THR A 112 -7.75 12.43 68.80
C THR A 112 -8.87 13.29 68.25
N ILE A 113 -9.17 14.42 68.90
CA ILE A 113 -10.20 15.36 68.48
C ILE A 113 -9.81 16.08 67.19
N ARG A 114 -8.55 16.50 67.05
CA ARG A 114 -8.06 17.06 65.78
C ARG A 114 -8.17 16.04 64.64
N ARG A 115 -7.82 14.77 64.89
CA ARG A 115 -8.01 13.69 63.90
C ARG A 115 -9.47 13.47 63.53
N PHE A 116 -10.38 13.43 64.50
CA PHE A 116 -11.82 13.30 64.20
C PHE A 116 -12.37 14.53 63.47
N GLY A 117 -11.88 15.73 63.79
CA GLY A 117 -12.27 16.96 63.09
C GLY A 117 -11.81 16.96 61.63
N GLN A 118 -10.59 16.48 61.40
CA GLN A 118 -10.07 16.27 60.06
C GLN A 118 -10.88 15.20 59.31
N LEU A 119 -11.14 14.06 59.94
CA LEU A 119 -11.96 12.99 59.36
C LEU A 119 -13.37 13.49 59.01
N ALA A 120 -13.99 14.31 59.86
CA ALA A 120 -15.27 14.92 59.55
C ALA A 120 -15.18 15.86 58.33
N ALA A 121 -14.13 16.68 58.25
CA ALA A 121 -13.89 17.53 57.08
C ALA A 121 -13.68 16.69 55.79
N ASP A 122 -12.95 15.59 55.88
CA ASP A 122 -12.73 14.67 54.76
C ASP A 122 -14.03 13.99 54.34
N VAL A 123 -14.87 13.54 55.28
CA VAL A 123 -16.18 12.95 55.00
C VAL A 123 -17.12 13.97 54.35
N ALA A 124 -17.14 15.23 54.81
CA ALA A 124 -17.89 16.30 54.16
C ALA A 124 -17.43 16.50 52.71
N LYS A 125 -16.12 16.56 52.49
CA LYS A 125 -15.53 16.73 51.15
C LYS A 125 -15.85 15.56 50.23
N VAL A 126 -15.73 14.33 50.73
CA VAL A 126 -16.09 13.11 49.98
C VAL A 126 -17.58 13.12 49.65
N SER A 127 -18.44 13.51 50.59
CA SER A 127 -19.88 13.68 50.35
C SER A 127 -20.15 14.71 49.24
N ASP A 128 -19.51 15.86 49.27
CA ASP A 128 -19.64 16.88 48.21
C ASP A 128 -19.16 16.35 46.85
N GLN A 129 -18.05 15.60 46.84
CA GLN A 129 -17.57 14.93 45.64
C GLN A 129 -18.56 13.87 45.12
N ILE A 130 -19.18 13.08 46.01
CA ILE A 130 -20.22 12.12 45.64
C ILE A 130 -21.44 12.85 45.06
N SER A 131 -21.89 13.94 45.67
CA SER A 131 -23.02 14.75 45.16
C SER A 131 -22.70 15.45 43.82
N GLY A 132 -21.45 15.86 43.62
CA GLY A 132 -20.98 16.41 42.35
C GLY A 132 -20.94 15.33 41.26
N ARG A 133 -20.35 14.16 41.57
CA ARG A 133 -20.25 13.02 40.65
C ARG A 133 -21.61 12.40 40.35
N SER A 134 -22.54 12.37 41.30
CA SER A 134 -23.90 11.87 41.09
C SER A 134 -24.69 12.76 40.12
N ARG A 135 -24.51 14.09 40.20
CA ARG A 135 -25.09 15.04 39.24
C ARG A 135 -24.55 14.84 37.83
N VAL A 136 -23.25 14.62 37.71
CA VAL A 136 -22.63 14.26 36.41
C VAL A 136 -23.19 12.92 35.93
N LEU A 137 -23.28 11.90 36.78
CA LEU A 137 -23.84 10.59 36.44
C LEU A 137 -25.31 10.67 36.01
N ALA A 138 -26.15 11.49 36.64
CA ALA A 138 -27.52 11.73 36.20
C ALA A 138 -27.58 12.40 34.83
N ARG A 139 -26.73 13.40 34.60
CA ARG A 139 -26.63 14.06 33.29
C ARG A 139 -26.18 13.06 32.23
N SER A 140 -25.14 12.27 32.52
CA SER A 140 -24.63 11.23 31.63
C SER A 140 -25.67 10.15 31.35
N ALA A 141 -26.44 9.71 32.35
CA ALA A 141 -27.53 8.75 32.15
C ALA A 141 -28.65 9.32 31.25
N SER A 142 -28.98 10.62 31.39
CA SER A 142 -29.94 11.31 30.53
C SER A 142 -29.42 11.50 29.10
N GLU A 143 -28.15 11.88 28.95
CA GLU A 143 -27.49 12.01 27.65
C GLU A 143 -27.39 10.64 26.98
N GLN A 144 -27.03 9.59 27.73
CA GLN A 144 -26.98 8.21 27.25
C GLN A 144 -28.35 7.70 26.80
N LEU A 145 -29.45 8.03 27.50
CA LEU A 145 -30.82 7.72 27.03
C LEU A 145 -31.12 8.36 25.67
N SER A 146 -30.84 9.66 25.54
CA SER A 146 -31.05 10.40 24.28
C SER A 146 -30.18 9.85 23.13
N SER A 147 -28.89 9.61 23.40
CA SER A 147 -27.99 8.98 22.43
C SER A 147 -28.44 7.58 22.06
N THR A 148 -28.97 6.80 23.01
CA THR A 148 -29.48 5.45 22.73
C THR A 148 -30.75 5.48 21.88
N GLU A 149 -31.62 6.47 22.06
CA GLU A 149 -32.76 6.71 21.16
C GLU A 149 -32.31 7.09 19.75
N GLN A 150 -31.32 7.97 19.64
CA GLN A 150 -30.72 8.33 18.36
C GLN A 150 -30.04 7.13 17.70
N THR A 151 -29.25 6.34 18.43
CA THR A 151 -28.63 5.10 17.92
C THR A 151 -29.69 4.10 17.50
N SER A 152 -30.78 3.94 18.25
CA SER A 152 -31.90 3.05 17.87
C SER A 152 -32.57 3.49 16.56
N SER A 153 -32.73 4.80 16.35
CA SER A 153 -33.20 5.36 15.07
C SER A 153 -32.20 5.10 13.92
N SER A 154 -30.91 5.35 14.15
CA SER A 154 -29.85 5.08 13.17
C SER A 154 -29.74 3.59 12.83
N VAL A 155 -29.90 2.70 13.81
CA VAL A 155 -29.92 1.25 13.59
C VAL A 155 -31.14 0.83 12.77
N THR A 156 -32.30 1.46 12.98
CA THR A 156 -33.48 1.27 12.12
C THR A 156 -33.18 1.71 10.67
N GLN A 157 -32.44 2.81 10.49
CA GLN A 157 -32.01 3.27 9.16
C GLN A 157 -30.94 2.35 8.55
N ILE A 158 -30.06 1.77 9.37
CA ILE A 158 -29.10 0.73 8.95
C ILE A 158 -29.87 -0.51 8.49
N ASP A 159 -30.90 -0.97 9.20
CA ASP A 159 -31.75 -2.09 8.76
C ASP A 159 -32.42 -1.83 7.41
N GLN A 160 -32.89 -0.60 7.18
CA GLN A 160 -33.43 -0.19 5.88
C GLN A 160 -32.35 -0.20 4.80
N SER A 161 -31.14 0.26 5.14
CA SER A 161 -29.99 0.30 4.24
C SER A 161 -29.48 -1.10 3.91
N ILE A 162 -29.39 -2.01 4.89
CA ILE A 162 -29.05 -3.43 4.70
C ILE A 162 -30.06 -4.09 3.75
N ASN A 163 -31.35 -3.83 3.93
CA ASN A 163 -32.37 -4.32 3.01
C ASN A 163 -32.24 -3.71 1.60
N SER A 164 -31.86 -2.44 1.49
CA SER A 164 -31.59 -1.81 0.19
C SER A 164 -30.36 -2.41 -0.48
N VAL A 165 -29.27 -2.63 0.25
CA VAL A 165 -28.04 -3.28 -0.25
C VAL A 165 -28.34 -4.70 -0.69
N ARG A 166 -29.13 -5.45 0.09
CA ARG A 166 -29.56 -6.80 -0.28
C ARG A 166 -30.32 -6.81 -1.62
N ARG A 167 -31.29 -5.90 -1.80
CA ARG A 167 -31.99 -5.74 -3.10
C ARG A 167 -31.04 -5.33 -4.22
N SER A 168 -30.13 -4.39 -3.98
CA SER A 168 -29.14 -3.99 -4.98
C SER A 168 -28.18 -5.12 -5.36
N MET A 169 -27.88 -6.04 -4.42
CA MET A 169 -27.08 -7.23 -4.69
C MET A 169 -27.88 -8.29 -5.45
N GLU A 170 -29.18 -8.44 -5.18
CA GLU A 170 -30.09 -9.26 -5.98
C GLU A 170 -30.18 -8.73 -7.42
N ASP A 171 -30.33 -7.40 -7.59
CA ASP A 171 -30.34 -6.73 -8.90
C ASP A 171 -28.98 -6.86 -9.62
N LEU A 172 -27.87 -6.69 -8.89
CA LEU A 172 -26.51 -6.85 -9.44
C LEU A 172 -26.25 -8.31 -9.84
N SER A 173 -26.77 -9.28 -9.09
CA SER A 173 -26.72 -10.70 -9.46
C SER A 173 -27.46 -10.94 -10.77
N GLY A 174 -28.68 -10.41 -10.91
CA GLY A 174 -29.47 -10.54 -12.13
C GLY A 174 -28.78 -9.89 -13.34
N ASN A 175 -28.28 -8.66 -13.18
CA ASN A 175 -27.50 -7.98 -14.23
C ASN A 175 -26.22 -8.74 -14.58
N ALA A 176 -25.60 -9.39 -13.59
CA ALA A 176 -24.38 -10.16 -13.81
C ALA A 176 -24.64 -11.45 -14.60
N GLU A 177 -25.74 -12.13 -14.30
CA GLU A 177 -26.22 -13.31 -15.02
C GLU A 177 -26.63 -12.96 -16.47
N GLU A 178 -27.33 -11.84 -16.65
CA GLU A 178 -27.68 -11.31 -17.98
C GLU A 178 -26.42 -10.96 -18.78
N THR A 179 -25.46 -10.25 -18.18
CA THR A 179 -24.18 -9.92 -18.83
C THR A 179 -23.39 -11.18 -19.19
N SER A 180 -23.38 -12.19 -18.31
CA SER A 180 -22.72 -13.47 -18.59
C SER A 180 -23.35 -14.17 -19.80
N THR A 181 -24.68 -14.14 -19.91
CA THR A 181 -25.42 -14.68 -21.05
C THR A 181 -25.09 -13.93 -22.34
N SER A 182 -25.08 -12.59 -22.33
CA SER A 182 -24.68 -11.77 -23.48
C SER A 182 -23.22 -12.01 -23.90
N ILE A 183 -22.33 -12.30 -22.95
CA ILE A 183 -20.93 -12.64 -23.23
C ILE A 183 -20.80 -14.03 -23.87
N LEU A 184 -21.65 -15.00 -23.52
CA LEU A 184 -21.73 -16.29 -24.20
C LEU A 184 -22.21 -16.13 -25.65
N GLU A 185 -23.26 -15.32 -25.88
CA GLU A 185 -23.74 -15.00 -27.23
C GLU A 185 -22.70 -14.23 -28.05
N MET A 186 -21.96 -13.32 -27.42
CA MET A 186 -20.86 -12.60 -28.04
C MET A 186 -19.72 -13.54 -28.41
N SER A 187 -19.39 -14.51 -27.55
CA SER A 187 -18.39 -15.54 -27.87
C SER A 187 -18.78 -16.38 -29.08
N ALA A 188 -20.05 -16.80 -29.17
CA ALA A 188 -20.57 -17.50 -30.35
C ALA A 188 -20.51 -16.62 -31.61
N SER A 189 -20.83 -15.34 -31.49
CA SER A 189 -20.73 -14.37 -32.60
C SER A 189 -19.28 -14.14 -33.03
N ILE A 190 -18.33 -14.15 -32.09
CA ILE A 190 -16.90 -14.02 -32.38
C ILE A 190 -16.39 -15.21 -33.18
N GLU A 191 -16.80 -16.42 -32.81
CA GLU A 191 -16.50 -17.65 -33.56
C GLU A 191 -17.10 -17.61 -34.97
N GLU A 192 -18.34 -17.16 -35.12
CA GLU A 192 -19.01 -17.06 -36.43
C GLU A 192 -18.30 -16.06 -37.35
N VAL A 193 -17.99 -14.86 -36.85
CA VAL A 193 -17.26 -13.84 -37.63
C VAL A 193 -15.84 -14.29 -37.97
N SER A 194 -15.17 -15.01 -37.08
CA SER A 194 -13.86 -15.59 -37.37
C SER A 194 -13.92 -16.65 -38.48
N ARG A 195 -14.96 -17.49 -38.48
CA ARG A 195 -15.19 -18.48 -39.55
C ARG A 195 -15.50 -17.81 -40.90
N ILE A 196 -16.28 -16.72 -40.88
CA ILE A 196 -16.54 -15.90 -42.07
C ILE A 196 -15.24 -15.29 -42.59
N ALA A 197 -14.36 -14.80 -41.71
CA ALA A 197 -13.07 -14.25 -42.09
C ALA A 197 -12.17 -15.31 -42.76
N ASP A 198 -12.15 -16.53 -42.25
CA ASP A 198 -11.40 -17.64 -42.87
C ASP A 198 -11.96 -17.99 -44.26
N THR A 199 -13.28 -18.03 -44.40
CA THR A 199 -13.95 -18.27 -45.69
C THR A 199 -13.67 -17.13 -46.69
N LEU A 200 -13.66 -15.89 -46.23
CA LEU A 200 -13.36 -14.72 -47.05
C LEU A 200 -11.89 -14.73 -47.51
N ALA A 201 -10.97 -15.15 -46.65
CA ALA A 201 -9.56 -15.29 -46.99
C ALA A 201 -9.36 -16.32 -48.12
N GLU A 202 -10.03 -17.46 -48.04
CA GLU A 202 -10.03 -18.49 -49.10
C GLU A 202 -10.61 -17.96 -50.42
N PHE A 203 -11.75 -17.25 -50.36
CA PHE A 203 -12.36 -16.65 -51.55
C PHE A 203 -11.46 -15.61 -52.23
N VAL A 204 -10.74 -14.79 -51.46
CA VAL A 204 -9.78 -13.81 -51.97
C VAL A 204 -8.57 -14.50 -52.59
N GLU A 205 -8.09 -15.60 -52.02
CA GLU A 205 -7.01 -16.41 -52.60
C GLU A 205 -7.43 -17.01 -53.94
N GLN A 206 -8.61 -17.62 -54.02
CA GLN A 206 -9.19 -18.13 -55.28
C GLN A 206 -9.37 -17.02 -56.32
N THR A 207 -9.84 -15.85 -55.91
CA THR A 207 -9.98 -14.68 -56.78
C THR A 207 -8.63 -14.21 -57.31
N GLY A 208 -7.58 -14.24 -56.47
CA GLY A 208 -6.20 -13.94 -56.88
C GLY A 208 -5.71 -14.87 -57.98
N SER A 209 -5.85 -16.19 -57.80
CA SER A 209 -5.46 -17.17 -58.81
C SER A 209 -6.25 -17.03 -60.12
N ALA A 210 -7.55 -16.77 -60.05
CA ALA A 210 -8.37 -16.54 -61.24
C ALA A 210 -7.94 -15.29 -62.04
N ILE A 211 -7.45 -14.24 -61.36
CA ILE A 211 -6.91 -13.04 -62.03
C ILE A 211 -5.57 -13.36 -62.70
N GLU A 212 -4.71 -14.16 -62.07
CA GLU A 212 -3.44 -14.60 -62.67
C GLU A 212 -3.68 -15.40 -63.95
N GLU A 213 -4.64 -16.35 -63.93
CA GLU A 213 -5.07 -17.07 -65.13
C GLU A 213 -5.67 -16.14 -66.19
N MET A 214 -6.48 -15.16 -65.78
CA MET A 214 -7.06 -14.17 -66.69
C MET A 214 -5.99 -13.32 -67.38
N ILE A 215 -4.94 -12.89 -66.65
CA ILE A 215 -3.81 -12.15 -67.22
C ILE A 215 -3.06 -13.02 -68.24
N ALA A 216 -2.86 -14.31 -67.94
CA ALA A 216 -2.24 -15.24 -68.87
C ALA A 216 -3.06 -15.38 -70.17
N SER A 217 -4.39 -15.54 -70.06
CA SER A 217 -5.29 -15.63 -71.20
C SER A 217 -5.34 -14.33 -72.03
N ILE A 218 -5.36 -13.16 -71.37
CA ILE A 218 -5.28 -11.85 -72.04
C ILE A 218 -3.99 -11.73 -72.85
N ASN A 219 -2.85 -12.18 -72.31
CA ASN A 219 -1.58 -12.17 -73.03
C ASN A 219 -1.61 -13.11 -74.25
N GLU A 220 -2.23 -14.29 -74.13
CA GLU A 220 -2.41 -15.21 -75.26
C GLU A 220 -3.27 -14.61 -76.37
N VAL A 221 -4.38 -13.95 -76.02
CA VAL A 221 -5.24 -13.23 -76.98
C VAL A 221 -4.48 -12.10 -77.67
N ALA A 222 -3.62 -11.37 -76.94
CA ALA A 222 -2.77 -10.34 -77.52
C ALA A 222 -1.79 -10.94 -78.56
N THR A 223 -1.12 -12.04 -78.25
CA THR A 223 -0.22 -12.74 -79.18
C THR A 223 -0.96 -13.29 -80.41
N ASN A 224 -2.17 -13.82 -80.23
CA ASN A 224 -3.01 -14.28 -81.34
C ASN A 224 -3.44 -13.11 -82.24
N THR A 225 -3.72 -11.94 -81.66
CA THR A 225 -4.08 -10.72 -82.39
C THR A 225 -2.91 -10.23 -83.26
N GLU A 226 -1.67 -10.27 -82.75
CA GLU A 226 -0.46 -9.98 -83.53
C GLU A 226 -0.29 -10.96 -84.70
N SER A 227 -0.51 -12.25 -84.47
CA SER A 227 -0.43 -13.29 -85.51
C SER A 227 -1.49 -13.09 -86.60
N PHE A 228 -2.74 -12.76 -86.23
CA PHE A 228 -3.80 -12.45 -87.19
C PHE A 228 -3.51 -11.19 -88.02
N SER A 229 -2.89 -10.17 -87.42
CA SER A 229 -2.43 -8.99 -88.15
C SER A 229 -1.42 -9.37 -89.25
N SER A 230 -0.46 -10.25 -88.91
CA SER A 230 0.52 -10.77 -89.87
C SER A 230 -0.14 -11.55 -91.01
N PHE A 231 -1.07 -12.48 -90.70
CA PHE A 231 -1.78 -13.25 -91.72
C PHE A 231 -2.66 -12.38 -92.63
N ALA A 232 -3.35 -11.38 -92.07
CA ALA A 232 -4.14 -10.42 -92.85
C ALA A 232 -3.23 -9.67 -93.85
N THR A 233 -2.07 -9.19 -93.40
CA THR A 233 -1.07 -8.51 -94.24
C THR A 233 -0.55 -9.42 -95.36
N GLN A 234 -0.23 -10.68 -95.05
CA GLN A 234 0.25 -11.65 -96.04
C GLN A 234 -0.83 -12.02 -97.07
N THR A 235 -2.08 -12.18 -96.63
CA THR A 235 -3.19 -12.52 -97.52
C THR A 235 -3.50 -11.35 -98.45
N ALA A 236 -3.45 -10.11 -97.97
CA ALA A 236 -3.61 -8.91 -98.80
C ALA A 236 -2.56 -8.85 -99.92
N SER A 237 -1.29 -9.12 -99.59
CA SER A 237 -0.21 -9.20 -100.59
C SER A 237 -0.46 -10.28 -101.65
N SER A 238 -0.94 -11.46 -101.22
CA SER A 238 -1.27 -12.57 -102.12
C SER A 238 -2.42 -12.22 -103.07
N MET A 239 -3.42 -11.47 -102.61
CA MET A 239 -4.53 -11.00 -103.46
C MET A 239 -4.07 -9.97 -104.49
N VAL A 240 -3.14 -9.07 -104.13
CA VAL A 240 -2.51 -8.14 -105.10
C VAL A 240 -1.82 -8.90 -106.22
N GLN A 241 -1.05 -9.94 -105.88
CA GLN A 241 -0.38 -10.78 -106.88
C GLN A 241 -1.38 -11.57 -107.73
N MET A 242 -2.46 -12.09 -107.13
CA MET A 242 -3.50 -12.83 -107.86
C MET A 242 -4.21 -11.94 -108.89
N ASN A 243 -4.51 -10.69 -108.53
CA ASN A 243 -5.06 -9.70 -109.47
C ASN A 243 -4.15 -9.51 -110.69
N ALA A 244 -2.84 -9.34 -110.47
CA ALA A 244 -1.88 -9.18 -111.56
C ALA A 244 -1.85 -10.40 -112.51
N THR A 245 -1.83 -11.62 -111.95
CA THR A 245 -1.85 -12.85 -112.77
C THR A 245 -3.15 -13.05 -113.53
N THR A 246 -4.28 -12.66 -112.95
CA THR A 246 -5.61 -12.75 -113.57
C THR A 246 -5.68 -11.80 -114.78
N GLU A 247 -5.12 -10.60 -114.67
CA GLU A 247 -5.02 -9.65 -115.78
C GLU A 247 -4.14 -10.18 -116.93
N GLU A 248 -3.02 -10.83 -116.61
CA GLU A 248 -2.11 -11.44 -117.59
C GLU A 248 -2.73 -12.62 -118.35
N ILE A 249 -3.45 -13.51 -117.65
CA ILE A 249 -4.21 -14.62 -118.27
C ILE A 249 -5.28 -14.06 -119.22
N GLY A 250 -6.01 -13.02 -118.80
CA GLY A 250 -7.01 -12.37 -119.64
C GLY A 250 -6.42 -11.76 -120.92
N LYS A 251 -5.21 -11.17 -120.84
CA LYS A 251 -4.48 -10.69 -122.03
C LYS A 251 -4.09 -11.84 -122.96
N SER A 252 -3.58 -12.94 -122.42
CA SER A 252 -3.14 -14.12 -123.18
C SER A 252 -4.29 -14.81 -123.90
N ALA A 253 -5.47 -14.89 -123.26
CA ALA A 253 -6.68 -15.40 -123.87
C ALA A 253 -7.11 -14.55 -125.09
N ARG A 254 -7.09 -13.21 -124.98
CA ARG A 254 -7.40 -12.32 -126.12
C ARG A 254 -6.46 -12.54 -127.31
N GLN A 255 -5.15 -12.62 -127.06
CA GLN A 255 -4.15 -12.88 -128.12
C GLN A 255 -4.34 -14.24 -128.80
N SER A 256 -4.66 -15.28 -128.01
CA SER A 256 -4.91 -16.62 -128.56
C SER A 256 -6.15 -16.66 -129.47
N SER A 257 -7.19 -15.89 -129.12
CA SER A 257 -8.41 -15.76 -129.94
C SER A 257 -8.12 -15.12 -131.31
N GLU A 258 -7.30 -14.07 -131.33
CA GLU A 258 -6.88 -13.42 -132.58
C GLU A 258 -6.08 -14.37 -133.48
N LEU A 259 -5.16 -15.15 -132.92
CA LEU A 259 -4.37 -16.12 -133.67
C LEU A 259 -5.23 -17.26 -134.24
N ALA A 260 -6.18 -17.77 -133.44
CA ALA A 260 -7.14 -18.77 -133.93
C ALA A 260 -7.93 -18.23 -135.12
N ARG A 261 -8.40 -16.98 -135.07
CA ARG A 261 -9.10 -16.36 -136.21
C ARG A 261 -8.22 -16.30 -137.47
N TYR A 262 -6.96 -15.94 -137.32
CA TYR A 262 -6.01 -15.90 -138.44
C TYR A 262 -5.80 -17.27 -139.10
N VAL A 263 -5.66 -18.34 -138.31
CA VAL A 263 -5.53 -19.71 -138.83
C VAL A 263 -6.78 -20.16 -139.57
N LYS A 264 -7.98 -19.78 -139.07
CA LYS A 264 -9.25 -20.08 -139.73
C LYS A 264 -9.32 -19.44 -141.13
N ASP A 265 -8.93 -18.18 -141.25
CA ASP A 265 -8.95 -17.46 -142.52
C ASP A 265 -7.97 -18.07 -143.54
N ALA A 266 -6.73 -18.38 -143.12
CA ALA A 266 -5.72 -19.00 -143.98
C ALA A 266 -6.12 -20.42 -144.45
N ALA A 267 -6.73 -21.22 -143.57
CA ALA A 267 -7.21 -22.57 -143.94
C ALA A 267 -8.37 -22.50 -144.96
N ASN A 268 -9.25 -21.50 -144.84
CA ASN A 268 -10.32 -21.27 -145.81
C ASN A 268 -9.78 -20.87 -147.19
N GLU A 269 -8.80 -19.97 -147.24
CA GLU A 269 -8.15 -19.56 -148.49
C GLU A 269 -7.46 -20.76 -149.18
N GLY A 270 -6.74 -21.58 -148.40
CA GLY A 270 -6.14 -22.81 -148.90
C GLY A 270 -7.16 -23.79 -149.48
N ARG A 271 -8.36 -23.91 -148.87
CA ARG A 271 -9.40 -24.83 -149.34
C ARG A 271 -9.90 -24.44 -150.72
N VAL A 272 -10.17 -23.15 -150.93
CA VAL A 272 -10.65 -22.61 -152.22
C VAL A 272 -9.62 -22.83 -153.34
N ALA A 273 -8.33 -22.63 -153.06
CA ALA A 273 -7.28 -22.84 -154.06
C ALA A 273 -7.17 -24.30 -154.51
N VAL A 274 -7.30 -25.26 -153.58
CA VAL A 274 -7.25 -26.70 -153.89
C VAL A 274 -8.51 -27.13 -154.67
N GLU A 275 -9.70 -26.64 -154.33
CA GLU A 275 -10.93 -26.89 -155.09
C GLU A 275 -10.82 -26.44 -156.55
N GLY A 276 -10.20 -25.29 -156.80
CA GLY A 276 -9.90 -24.84 -158.18
C GLY A 276 -8.98 -25.80 -158.95
N THR A 277 -8.06 -26.45 -158.25
CA THR A 277 -7.16 -27.46 -158.85
C THR A 277 -7.92 -28.75 -159.22
N VAL A 278 -8.90 -29.17 -158.41
CA VAL A 278 -9.77 -30.33 -158.71
C VAL A 278 -10.53 -30.11 -160.01
N ASP A 279 -11.11 -28.92 -160.21
CA ASP A 279 -11.86 -28.57 -161.43
C ASP A 279 -10.96 -28.58 -162.67
N GLY A 280 -9.74 -28.02 -162.54
CA GLY A 280 -8.73 -28.06 -163.59
C GLY A 280 -8.38 -29.48 -164.03
N MET A 281 -8.18 -30.40 -163.08
CA MET A 281 -7.86 -31.81 -163.38
C MET A 281 -9.01 -32.54 -164.08
N ARG A 282 -10.27 -32.27 -163.73
CA ARG A 282 -11.43 -32.86 -164.43
C ARG A 282 -11.51 -32.43 -165.89
N LYS A 283 -11.22 -31.15 -166.19
CA LYS A 283 -11.18 -30.67 -167.58
C LYS A 283 -10.11 -31.36 -168.41
N ILE A 284 -8.94 -31.63 -167.82
CA ILE A 284 -7.86 -32.38 -168.47
C ILE A 284 -8.32 -33.83 -168.76
N GLN A 285 -9.02 -34.46 -167.82
CA GLN A 285 -9.51 -35.84 -167.98
C GLN A 285 -10.40 -35.98 -169.23
N VAL A 286 -11.35 -35.05 -169.41
CA VAL A 286 -12.26 -35.03 -170.57
C VAL A 286 -11.49 -34.89 -171.89
N ALA A 287 -10.52 -33.97 -171.96
CA ALA A 287 -9.75 -33.73 -173.18
C ALA A 287 -8.90 -34.95 -173.60
N VAL A 288 -8.36 -35.72 -172.64
CA VAL A 288 -7.57 -36.92 -172.93
C VAL A 288 -8.46 -38.06 -173.46
N ASP A 289 -9.67 -38.21 -172.93
CA ASP A 289 -10.62 -39.23 -173.40
C ASP A 289 -11.10 -38.95 -174.84
N GLU A 290 -11.36 -37.68 -175.20
CA GLU A 290 -11.74 -37.30 -176.57
C GLU A 290 -10.62 -37.62 -177.58
N ALA A 291 -9.36 -37.36 -177.22
CA ALA A 291 -8.21 -37.65 -178.07
C ALA A 291 -8.05 -39.15 -178.35
N LYS A 292 -8.37 -40.01 -177.38
CA LYS A 292 -8.35 -41.47 -177.53
C LYS A 292 -9.37 -41.97 -178.57
N VAL A 293 -10.58 -41.39 -178.57
CA VAL A 293 -11.65 -41.74 -179.52
C VAL A 293 -11.24 -41.38 -180.95
N ALA A 294 -10.74 -40.16 -181.17
CA ALA A 294 -10.33 -39.69 -182.51
C ALA A 294 -9.24 -40.55 -183.15
N LEU A 295 -8.28 -41.04 -182.35
CA LEU A 295 -7.22 -41.93 -182.84
C LEU A 295 -7.74 -43.30 -183.25
N THR A 296 -8.81 -43.80 -182.62
CA THR A 296 -9.41 -45.09 -182.96
C THR A 296 -10.07 -45.04 -184.34
N ASP A 297 -10.80 -43.96 -184.64
CA ASP A 297 -11.47 -43.74 -185.94
C ASP A 297 -10.46 -43.66 -187.11
N LEU A 298 -9.31 -43.01 -186.86
CA LEU A 298 -8.24 -42.86 -187.87
C LEU A 298 -7.56 -44.20 -188.22
N ALA A 299 -7.47 -45.12 -187.25
CA ALA A 299 -6.92 -46.45 -187.46
C ALA A 299 -7.78 -47.26 -188.44
N GLU A 300 -9.10 -47.19 -188.28
CA GLU A 300 -10.08 -47.92 -189.09
C GLU A 300 -10.12 -47.42 -190.53
N ARG A 301 -10.17 -46.09 -190.73
CA ARG A 301 -10.13 -45.46 -192.07
C ARG A 301 -8.87 -45.81 -192.87
N SER A 302 -7.73 -45.95 -192.19
CA SER A 302 -6.48 -46.33 -192.86
C SER A 302 -6.49 -47.80 -193.33
N GLN A 303 -7.32 -48.67 -192.76
CA GLN A 303 -7.46 -50.05 -193.22
C GLN A 303 -8.24 -50.14 -194.53
N GLU A 304 -9.35 -49.40 -194.64
CA GLU A 304 -10.20 -49.38 -195.84
C GLU A 304 -9.43 -48.95 -197.10
N ILE A 305 -8.56 -47.94 -197.00
CA ILE A 305 -7.77 -47.46 -198.14
C ILE A 305 -6.83 -48.56 -198.66
N GLY A 306 -6.29 -49.40 -197.77
CA GLY A 306 -5.40 -50.50 -198.16
C GLY A 306 -6.08 -51.58 -199.00
N ASP A 307 -7.37 -51.82 -198.78
CA ASP A 307 -8.13 -52.82 -199.54
C ASP A 307 -8.50 -52.33 -200.95
N ILE A 308 -8.82 -51.04 -201.11
CA ILE A 308 -9.14 -50.42 -202.41
C ILE A 308 -7.98 -50.59 -203.39
N VAL A 309 -6.75 -50.36 -202.92
CA VAL A 309 -5.53 -50.41 -203.75
C VAL A 309 -5.28 -51.81 -204.31
N ARG A 310 -5.69 -52.87 -203.60
CA ARG A 310 -5.55 -54.26 -204.04
C ARG A 310 -6.44 -54.57 -205.26
N VAL A 311 -7.68 -54.09 -205.24
CA VAL A 311 -8.67 -54.33 -206.31
C VAL A 311 -8.22 -53.70 -207.63
N ILE A 312 -7.60 -52.53 -207.58
CA ILE A 312 -7.15 -51.81 -208.78
C ILE A 312 -6.02 -52.57 -209.49
N ASP A 313 -5.13 -53.22 -208.73
CA ASP A 313 -4.01 -54.01 -209.27
C ASP A 313 -4.51 -55.27 -210.01
N ASP A 314 -5.53 -55.94 -209.47
CA ASP A 314 -6.15 -57.12 -210.09
C ASP A 314 -6.80 -56.79 -211.46
N ILE A 315 -7.47 -55.64 -211.56
CA ILE A 315 -8.12 -55.18 -212.81
C ILE A 315 -7.08 -54.91 -213.90
N ALA A 316 -5.95 -54.32 -213.53
CA ALA A 316 -4.84 -54.07 -214.44
C ALA A 316 -4.24 -55.39 -214.98
N GLY A 317 -4.20 -56.47 -214.19
CA GLY A 317 -3.74 -57.78 -214.67
C GLY A 317 -4.64 -58.40 -215.74
N GLN A 318 -5.96 -58.37 -215.54
CA GLN A 318 -6.94 -58.97 -216.48
C GLN A 318 -6.97 -58.28 -217.85
N THR A 319 -6.83 -56.97 -217.85
CA THR A 319 -7.00 -56.15 -219.05
C THR A 319 -5.87 -56.39 -220.06
N ASN A 320 -4.65 -56.71 -219.58
CA ASN A 320 -3.50 -57.09 -220.40
C ASN A 320 -3.69 -58.44 -221.14
N LEU A 321 -4.33 -59.42 -220.49
CA LEU A 321 -4.60 -60.75 -221.06
C LEU A 321 -5.61 -60.71 -222.22
N LEU A 322 -6.65 -59.87 -222.10
CA LEU A 322 -7.65 -59.66 -223.15
C LEU A 322 -7.05 -59.08 -224.42
N ALA A 323 -6.13 -58.11 -224.25
CA ALA A 323 -5.42 -57.47 -225.35
C ALA A 323 -4.64 -58.50 -226.19
N LEU A 324 -3.92 -59.43 -225.55
CA LEU A 324 -3.13 -60.46 -226.23
C LEU A 324 -3.98 -61.41 -227.08
N ASN A 325 -5.14 -61.84 -226.56
CA ASN A 325 -6.06 -62.70 -227.30
C ASN A 325 -6.62 -62.01 -228.55
N ALA A 326 -6.89 -60.70 -228.47
CA ALA A 326 -7.38 -59.91 -229.60
C ALA A 326 -6.33 -59.80 -230.72
N ALA A 327 -5.04 -59.67 -230.37
CA ALA A 327 -3.93 -59.61 -231.33
C ALA A 327 -3.79 -60.91 -232.16
N ILE A 328 -4.04 -62.08 -231.55
CA ILE A 328 -3.88 -63.39 -232.21
C ILE A 328 -4.95 -63.62 -233.29
N ILE A 329 -6.22 -63.29 -233.02
CA ILE A 329 -7.34 -63.47 -233.97
C ILE A 329 -7.14 -62.62 -235.23
N ALA A 330 -6.58 -61.43 -235.08
CA ALA A 330 -6.29 -60.53 -236.18
C ALA A 330 -5.33 -61.14 -237.24
N ALA A 331 -4.49 -62.11 -236.86
CA ALA A 331 -3.52 -62.74 -237.76
C ALA A 331 -4.10 -63.83 -238.70
N GLN A 332 -5.25 -64.44 -238.39
CA GLN A 332 -5.76 -65.62 -239.13
C GLN A 332 -6.60 -65.29 -240.38
N ALA A 333 -7.04 -64.04 -240.55
CA ALA A 333 -8.07 -63.65 -241.51
C ALA A 333 -7.60 -63.24 -242.94
N GLY A 334 -6.30 -63.25 -243.25
CA GLY A 334 -5.78 -62.88 -244.59
C GLY A 334 -6.01 -61.41 -244.98
N GLU A 335 -6.12 -61.09 -246.29
CA GLU A 335 -6.22 -59.70 -246.83
C GLU A 335 -7.35 -58.83 -246.22
N ARG A 336 -8.33 -59.43 -245.51
CA ARG A 336 -9.37 -58.69 -244.78
C ARG A 336 -9.03 -58.34 -243.31
N GLY A 337 -7.88 -58.76 -242.76
CA GLY A 337 -7.58 -58.68 -241.31
C GLY A 337 -6.80 -57.45 -240.79
N ARG A 338 -6.24 -56.60 -241.66
CA ARG A 338 -5.24 -55.57 -241.29
C ARG A 338 -5.70 -54.52 -240.25
N GLY A 339 -7.01 -54.34 -240.07
CA GLY A 339 -7.56 -53.37 -239.12
C GLY A 339 -7.53 -53.77 -237.64
N PHE A 340 -7.57 -55.06 -237.29
CA PHE A 340 -7.77 -55.49 -235.89
C PHE A 340 -6.49 -55.57 -235.05
N ALA A 341 -5.32 -55.70 -235.67
CA ALA A 341 -4.05 -55.85 -234.93
C ALA A 341 -3.64 -54.58 -234.16
N VAL A 342 -3.98 -53.40 -234.68
CA VAL A 342 -3.53 -52.11 -234.11
C VAL A 342 -4.20 -51.79 -232.78
N VAL A 343 -5.43 -52.26 -232.52
CA VAL A 343 -6.19 -51.94 -231.29
C VAL A 343 -5.73 -52.77 -230.09
N ALA A 344 -5.22 -53.97 -230.34
CA ALA A 344 -4.82 -54.89 -229.28
C ALA A 344 -3.53 -54.44 -228.57
N ASP A 345 -2.55 -53.94 -229.31
CA ASP A 345 -1.27 -53.50 -228.72
C ASP A 345 -1.44 -52.31 -227.75
N GLU A 346 -2.41 -51.44 -228.00
CA GLU A 346 -2.65 -50.25 -227.18
C GLU A 346 -3.24 -50.58 -225.79
N ILE A 347 -4.09 -51.60 -225.67
CA ILE A 347 -4.76 -51.97 -224.39
C ILE A 347 -3.75 -52.59 -223.40
N ARG A 348 -2.75 -53.29 -223.92
CA ARG A 348 -1.74 -53.94 -223.11
C ARG A 348 -0.80 -52.93 -222.44
N ASP A 349 -0.39 -51.88 -223.15
CA ASP A 349 0.51 -50.84 -222.60
C ASP A 349 -0.15 -50.07 -221.45
N LEU A 350 -1.46 -49.82 -221.54
CA LEU A 350 -2.21 -49.12 -220.50
C LEU A 350 -2.27 -49.90 -219.17
N SER A 351 -2.45 -51.22 -219.24
CA SER A 351 -2.52 -52.10 -218.07
C SER A 351 -1.23 -52.13 -217.26
N GLU A 352 -0.09 -52.20 -217.94
CA GLU A 352 1.22 -52.36 -217.31
C GLU A 352 1.57 -51.14 -216.44
N ARG A 353 1.14 -49.95 -216.87
CA ARG A 353 1.30 -48.70 -216.10
C ARG A 353 0.43 -48.63 -214.84
N THR A 354 -0.77 -49.24 -214.84
CA THR A 354 -1.68 -49.21 -213.68
C THR A 354 -1.17 -50.04 -212.52
N SER A 355 -0.63 -51.25 -212.75
CA SER A 355 -0.09 -52.10 -211.67
C SER A 355 1.07 -51.47 -210.91
N VAL A 356 1.97 -50.76 -211.60
CA VAL A 356 3.11 -50.08 -210.96
C VAL A 356 2.63 -49.03 -209.96
N SER A 357 1.54 -48.32 -210.27
CA SER A 357 1.04 -47.21 -209.43
C SER A 357 0.33 -47.71 -208.17
N THR A 358 -0.27 -48.90 -208.21
CA THR A 358 -0.94 -49.53 -207.06
C THR A 358 0.02 -50.08 -206.01
N GLU A 359 1.21 -50.55 -206.40
CA GLU A 359 2.20 -51.06 -205.43
C GLU A 359 2.72 -49.94 -204.50
N GLU A 360 2.94 -48.74 -205.04
CA GLU A 360 3.46 -47.61 -204.27
C GLU A 360 2.47 -47.14 -203.17
N ILE A 361 1.17 -47.08 -203.48
CA ILE A 361 0.13 -46.63 -202.53
C ILE A 361 0.00 -47.63 -201.36
N ARG A 362 0.16 -48.93 -201.62
CA ARG A 362 0.06 -49.99 -200.60
C ARG A 362 1.07 -49.78 -199.47
N THR A 363 2.30 -49.43 -199.83
CA THR A 363 3.40 -49.23 -198.86
C THR A 363 3.16 -48.02 -197.96
N LEU A 364 2.60 -46.93 -198.50
CA LEU A 364 2.27 -45.73 -197.74
C LEU A 364 1.22 -45.97 -196.64
N ILE A 365 0.18 -46.75 -196.93
CA ILE A 365 -0.92 -47.01 -196.00
C ILE A 365 -0.49 -47.86 -194.80
N GLN A 366 0.36 -48.87 -195.01
CA GLN A 366 0.89 -49.69 -193.91
C GLN A 366 1.66 -48.86 -192.86
N ASN A 367 2.39 -47.83 -193.30
CA ASN A 367 3.13 -46.96 -192.39
C ASN A 367 2.20 -46.07 -191.53
N VAL A 368 1.09 -45.60 -192.09
CA VAL A 368 0.09 -44.79 -191.34
C VAL A 368 -0.55 -45.63 -190.23
N GLN A 369 -0.95 -46.86 -190.52
CA GLN A 369 -1.58 -47.76 -189.53
C GLN A 369 -0.70 -48.02 -188.30
N LYS A 370 0.60 -48.28 -188.51
CA LYS A 370 1.58 -48.44 -187.42
C LYS A 370 1.78 -47.19 -186.57
N GLY A 371 1.58 -46.00 -187.14
CA GLY A 371 1.69 -44.73 -186.44
C GLY A 371 0.53 -44.51 -185.48
N VAL A 372 -0.70 -44.76 -185.92
CA VAL A 372 -1.92 -44.53 -185.14
C VAL A 372 -2.02 -45.43 -183.91
N GLY A 373 -1.66 -46.72 -184.04
CA GLY A 373 -1.71 -47.66 -182.90
C GLY A 373 -0.87 -47.21 -181.70
N ARG A 374 0.35 -46.70 -181.91
CA ARG A 374 1.21 -46.22 -180.82
C ARG A 374 0.66 -44.98 -180.11
N ALA A 375 -0.07 -44.12 -180.82
CA ALA A 375 -0.64 -42.91 -180.22
C ALA A 375 -1.83 -43.23 -179.30
N ALA A 376 -2.64 -44.23 -179.65
CA ALA A 376 -3.80 -44.65 -178.85
C ALA A 376 -3.40 -45.23 -177.47
N ASP A 377 -2.33 -46.03 -177.43
CA ASP A 377 -1.79 -46.59 -176.18
C ASP A 377 -1.36 -45.49 -175.19
N GLN A 378 -0.70 -44.44 -175.69
CA GLN A 378 -0.23 -43.33 -174.84
C GLN A 378 -1.37 -42.51 -174.23
N MET A 379 -2.49 -42.33 -174.94
CA MET A 379 -3.65 -41.62 -174.40
C MET A 379 -4.31 -42.37 -173.24
N THR A 380 -4.31 -43.71 -173.28
CA THR A 380 -4.86 -44.53 -172.17
C THR A 380 -4.06 -44.35 -170.89
N ILE A 381 -2.72 -44.36 -170.98
CA ILE A 381 -1.84 -44.10 -169.82
C ILE A 381 -2.05 -42.67 -169.29
N GLY A 382 -2.28 -41.70 -170.19
CA GLY A 382 -2.58 -40.32 -169.82
C GLY A 382 -3.85 -40.18 -168.99
N ALA A 383 -4.92 -40.91 -169.35
CA ALA A 383 -6.21 -40.85 -168.66
C ALA A 383 -6.11 -41.32 -167.20
N ASP A 384 -5.43 -42.45 -166.96
CA ASP A 384 -5.27 -43.02 -165.61
C ASP A 384 -4.53 -42.07 -164.65
N ARG A 385 -3.47 -41.41 -165.12
CA ARG A 385 -2.68 -40.47 -164.28
C ARG A 385 -3.48 -39.24 -163.86
N VAL A 386 -4.40 -38.76 -164.69
CA VAL A 386 -5.24 -37.61 -164.37
C VAL A 386 -6.28 -37.98 -163.31
N ALA A 387 -6.85 -39.19 -163.39
CA ALA A 387 -7.79 -39.71 -162.39
C ALA A 387 -7.16 -39.79 -160.99
N ASP A 388 -5.91 -40.27 -160.88
CA ASP A 388 -5.15 -40.27 -159.62
C ASP A 388 -4.95 -38.85 -159.06
N GLY A 389 -4.69 -37.89 -159.95
CA GLY A 389 -4.54 -36.46 -159.60
C GLY A 389 -5.80 -35.83 -159.00
N VAL A 390 -6.97 -36.20 -159.52
CA VAL A 390 -8.28 -35.80 -158.94
C VAL A 390 -8.45 -36.40 -157.53
N GLY A 391 -8.04 -37.65 -157.32
CA GLY A 391 -8.14 -38.32 -156.01
C GLY A 391 -7.26 -37.68 -154.92
N LEU A 392 -6.03 -37.27 -155.25
CA LEU A 392 -5.10 -36.65 -154.31
C LEU A 392 -5.57 -35.27 -153.82
N THR A 393 -6.11 -34.45 -154.73
CA THR A 393 -6.58 -33.09 -154.43
C THR A 393 -7.83 -33.10 -153.55
N ALA A 394 -8.73 -34.06 -153.72
CA ALA A 394 -9.90 -34.23 -152.85
C ALA A 394 -9.52 -34.51 -151.37
N ARG A 395 -8.44 -35.26 -151.12
CA ARG A 395 -7.95 -35.50 -149.74
C ARG A 395 -7.41 -34.24 -149.06
N ALA A 396 -6.77 -33.35 -149.82
CA ALA A 396 -6.24 -32.09 -149.27
C ALA A 396 -7.37 -31.15 -148.80
N VAL A 397 -8.51 -31.12 -149.49
CA VAL A 397 -9.72 -30.39 -149.06
C VAL A 397 -10.21 -30.89 -147.69
N GLN A 398 -10.30 -32.21 -147.51
CA GLN A 398 -10.74 -32.81 -146.22
C GLN A 398 -9.82 -32.45 -145.04
N VAL A 399 -8.51 -32.35 -145.25
CA VAL A 399 -7.56 -31.95 -144.20
C VAL A 399 -7.79 -30.49 -143.78
N LEU A 400 -8.05 -29.60 -144.74
CA LEU A 400 -8.31 -28.18 -144.47
C LEU A 400 -9.65 -27.98 -143.74
N GLU A 401 -10.68 -28.75 -144.09
CA GLU A 401 -11.95 -28.76 -143.33
C GLU A 401 -11.74 -29.15 -141.86
N LYS A 402 -10.89 -30.14 -141.60
CA LYS A 402 -10.56 -30.55 -140.22
C LYS A 402 -9.80 -29.48 -139.43
N ILE A 403 -8.95 -28.68 -140.09
CA ILE A 403 -8.26 -27.55 -139.45
C ILE A 403 -9.26 -26.46 -139.06
N LEU A 404 -10.24 -26.16 -139.92
CA LEU A 404 -11.30 -25.20 -139.62
C LEU A 404 -12.11 -25.62 -138.38
N GLU A 405 -12.50 -26.91 -138.30
CA GLU A 405 -13.22 -27.46 -137.14
C GLU A 405 -12.43 -27.33 -135.83
N LEU A 406 -11.14 -27.70 -135.84
CA LEU A 406 -10.27 -27.60 -134.66
C LEU A 406 -10.08 -26.15 -134.20
N THR A 407 -10.03 -25.22 -135.15
CA THR A 407 -9.85 -23.79 -134.86
C THR A 407 -11.10 -23.18 -134.21
N ASP A 408 -12.30 -23.60 -134.62
CA ASP A 408 -13.56 -23.22 -133.98
C ASP A 408 -13.66 -23.75 -132.55
N ARG A 409 -13.22 -25.00 -132.31
CA ARG A 409 -13.12 -25.55 -130.95
C ARG A 409 -12.16 -24.75 -130.06
N SER A 410 -10.99 -24.37 -130.58
CA SER A 410 -10.03 -23.54 -129.84
C SER A 410 -10.60 -22.17 -129.46
N THR A 411 -11.33 -21.54 -130.38
CA THR A 411 -11.97 -20.23 -130.14
C THR A 411 -12.99 -20.31 -128.99
N ASN A 412 -13.80 -21.39 -128.95
CA ASN A 412 -14.75 -21.61 -127.87
C ASN A 412 -14.06 -21.81 -126.51
N SER A 413 -13.01 -22.63 -126.43
CA SER A 413 -12.26 -22.85 -125.19
C SER A 413 -11.59 -21.57 -124.68
N ILE A 414 -11.08 -20.72 -125.56
CA ILE A 414 -10.49 -19.43 -125.18
C ILE A 414 -11.56 -18.49 -124.59
N SER A 415 -12.79 -18.52 -125.12
CA SER A 415 -13.91 -17.74 -124.56
C SER A 415 -14.29 -18.20 -123.15
N GLU A 416 -14.25 -19.51 -122.87
CA GLU A 416 -14.48 -20.04 -121.52
C GLU A 416 -13.39 -19.61 -120.53
N ILE A 417 -12.11 -19.62 -120.95
CA ILE A 417 -10.99 -19.12 -120.14
C ILE A 417 -11.19 -17.66 -119.77
N ALA A 418 -11.55 -16.81 -120.75
CA ALA A 418 -11.78 -15.39 -120.51
C ALA A 418 -12.91 -15.14 -119.48
N ARG A 419 -14.00 -15.93 -119.55
CA ARG A 419 -15.10 -15.83 -118.57
C ARG A 419 -14.66 -16.26 -117.16
N ALA A 420 -13.93 -17.37 -117.04
CA ALA A 420 -13.42 -17.85 -115.75
C ALA A 420 -12.44 -16.86 -115.11
N THR A 421 -11.59 -16.22 -115.92
CA THR A 421 -10.68 -15.15 -115.48
C THR A 421 -11.45 -13.94 -114.93
N GLU A 422 -12.56 -13.55 -115.56
CA GLU A 422 -13.40 -12.44 -115.06
C GLU A 422 -14.06 -12.76 -113.72
N GLU A 423 -14.54 -13.99 -113.51
CA GLU A 423 -15.06 -14.44 -112.22
C GLU A 423 -13.98 -14.46 -111.13
N GLN A 424 -12.76 -14.93 -111.46
CA GLN A 424 -11.62 -14.93 -110.54
C GLN A 424 -11.22 -13.51 -110.10
N ALA A 425 -11.27 -12.53 -111.00
CA ALA A 425 -11.02 -11.13 -110.67
C ALA A 425 -12.03 -10.57 -109.64
N ARG A 426 -13.32 -10.90 -109.80
CA ARG A 426 -14.36 -10.52 -108.82
C ARG A 426 -14.14 -11.19 -107.46
N GLY A 427 -13.77 -12.47 -107.46
CA GLY A 427 -13.47 -13.21 -106.23
C GLY A 427 -12.29 -12.62 -105.46
N SER A 428 -11.22 -12.24 -106.17
CA SER A 428 -10.05 -11.56 -105.59
C SER A 428 -10.41 -10.22 -104.94
N ALA A 429 -11.24 -9.41 -105.61
CA ALA A 429 -11.69 -8.13 -105.08
C ALA A 429 -12.53 -8.28 -103.79
N ALA A 430 -13.42 -9.28 -103.75
CA ALA A 430 -14.21 -9.58 -102.56
C ALA A 430 -13.33 -10.05 -101.37
N ALA A 431 -12.31 -10.87 -101.64
CA ALA A 431 -11.36 -11.31 -100.62
C ALA A 431 -10.55 -10.14 -100.03
N THR A 432 -10.13 -9.18 -100.86
CA THR A 432 -9.45 -7.96 -100.38
C THR A 432 -10.34 -7.15 -99.42
N ALA A 433 -11.61 -6.93 -99.76
CA ALA A 433 -12.55 -6.22 -98.89
C ALA A 433 -12.79 -6.95 -97.54
N ALA A 434 -12.83 -8.28 -97.56
CA ALA A 434 -12.96 -9.06 -96.32
C ALA A 434 -11.72 -8.92 -95.41
N ILE A 435 -10.51 -8.87 -95.98
CA ILE A 435 -9.26 -8.69 -95.24
C ILE A 435 -9.18 -7.30 -94.59
N GLU A 436 -9.72 -6.26 -95.23
CA GLU A 436 -9.84 -4.93 -94.64
C GLU A 436 -10.71 -4.95 -93.37
N GLU A 437 -11.85 -5.64 -93.40
CA GLU A 437 -12.71 -5.75 -92.20
C GLU A 437 -12.05 -6.61 -91.10
N VAL A 438 -11.32 -7.67 -91.46
CA VAL A 438 -10.50 -8.44 -90.48
C VAL A 438 -9.44 -7.56 -89.82
N THR A 439 -8.77 -6.70 -90.57
CA THR A 439 -7.76 -5.77 -90.03
C THR A 439 -8.38 -4.80 -89.01
N LYS A 440 -9.59 -4.31 -89.28
CA LYS A 440 -10.35 -3.46 -88.36
C LYS A 440 -10.78 -4.20 -87.09
N MET A 441 -11.22 -5.46 -87.21
CA MET A 441 -11.54 -6.30 -86.05
C MET A 441 -10.30 -6.56 -85.18
N VAL A 442 -9.15 -6.85 -85.78
CA VAL A 442 -7.86 -7.01 -85.07
C VAL A 442 -7.53 -5.77 -84.23
N GLN A 443 -7.71 -4.56 -84.79
CA GLN A 443 -7.48 -3.31 -84.07
C GLN A 443 -8.43 -3.12 -82.87
N GLN A 444 -9.70 -3.51 -83.03
CA GLN A 444 -10.69 -3.45 -81.94
C GLN A 444 -10.38 -4.45 -80.82
N THR A 445 -10.03 -5.69 -81.19
CA THR A 445 -9.63 -6.73 -80.22
C THR A 445 -8.38 -6.32 -79.45
N ALA A 446 -7.37 -5.72 -80.10
CA ALA A 446 -6.18 -5.21 -79.42
C ALA A 446 -6.53 -4.15 -78.35
N THR A 447 -7.40 -3.19 -78.70
CA THR A 447 -7.85 -2.14 -77.78
C THR A 447 -8.64 -2.72 -76.59
N ALA A 448 -9.54 -3.66 -76.85
CA ALA A 448 -10.32 -4.33 -75.80
C ALA A 448 -9.43 -5.16 -74.85
N THR A 449 -8.44 -5.87 -75.40
CA THR A 449 -7.47 -6.69 -74.64
C THR A 449 -6.62 -5.81 -73.71
N GLN A 450 -6.19 -4.64 -74.19
CA GLN A 450 -5.48 -3.66 -73.36
C GLN A 450 -6.34 -3.14 -72.19
N GLN A 451 -7.61 -2.85 -72.44
CA GLN A 451 -8.54 -2.40 -71.39
C GLN A 451 -8.83 -3.50 -70.36
N GLN A 452 -8.99 -4.76 -70.81
CA GLN A 452 -9.14 -5.91 -69.92
C GLN A 452 -7.91 -6.12 -69.03
N SER A 453 -6.70 -5.92 -69.56
CA SER A 453 -5.45 -6.00 -68.78
C SER A 453 -5.41 -4.97 -67.64
N LEU A 454 -5.82 -3.72 -67.90
CA LEU A 454 -5.88 -2.67 -66.88
C LEU A 454 -6.92 -2.97 -65.80
N THR A 455 -8.09 -3.47 -66.20
CA THR A 455 -9.16 -3.84 -65.26
C THR A 455 -8.75 -5.03 -64.39
N SER A 456 -8.15 -6.07 -64.96
CA SER A 456 -7.68 -7.26 -64.22
C SER A 456 -6.64 -6.89 -63.16
N ARG A 457 -5.71 -5.97 -63.47
CA ARG A 457 -4.75 -5.43 -62.49
C ARG A 457 -5.43 -4.69 -61.33
N LYS A 458 -6.42 -3.82 -61.62
CA LYS A 458 -7.18 -3.13 -60.58
C LYS A 458 -7.95 -4.09 -59.67
N ILE A 459 -8.55 -5.14 -60.23
CA ILE A 459 -9.23 -6.18 -59.44
C ILE A 459 -8.20 -6.90 -58.55
N GLY A 460 -6.99 -7.18 -59.06
CA GLY A 460 -5.91 -7.77 -58.26
C GLY A 460 -5.46 -6.89 -57.09
N GLU A 461 -5.34 -5.57 -57.31
CA GLU A 461 -5.05 -4.59 -56.25
C GLU A 461 -6.17 -4.54 -55.18
N GLN A 462 -7.44 -4.58 -55.61
CA GLN A 462 -8.58 -4.61 -54.69
C GLN A 462 -8.64 -5.92 -53.88
N ALA A 463 -8.38 -7.07 -54.51
CA ALA A 463 -8.29 -8.36 -53.81
C ALA A 463 -7.18 -8.35 -52.75
N ALA A 464 -6.01 -7.75 -53.05
CA ALA A 464 -4.93 -7.59 -52.08
C ALA A 464 -5.35 -6.73 -50.87
N MET A 465 -6.12 -5.67 -51.09
CA MET A 465 -6.64 -4.82 -50.02
C MET A 465 -7.66 -5.55 -49.13
N VAL A 466 -8.57 -6.32 -49.74
CA VAL A 466 -9.54 -7.16 -48.99
C VAL A 466 -8.82 -8.23 -48.17
N ARG A 467 -7.74 -8.82 -48.69
CA ARG A 467 -6.89 -9.76 -47.93
C ARG A 467 -6.32 -9.13 -46.66
N ASP A 468 -5.84 -7.89 -46.74
CA ASP A 468 -5.28 -7.20 -45.59
C ASP A 468 -6.36 -6.80 -44.57
N TYR A 469 -7.55 -6.37 -45.02
CA TYR A 469 -8.70 -6.17 -44.12
C TYR A 469 -9.13 -7.45 -43.43
N THR A 470 -9.12 -8.58 -44.13
CA THR A 470 -9.47 -9.88 -43.56
C THR A 470 -8.48 -10.30 -42.46
N LYS A 471 -7.18 -10.03 -42.65
CA LYS A 471 -6.15 -10.22 -41.60
C LYS A 471 -6.40 -9.34 -40.38
N HIS A 472 -6.72 -8.06 -40.59
CA HIS A 472 -7.03 -7.15 -39.49
C HIS A 472 -8.29 -7.58 -38.73
N LEU A 473 -9.33 -8.01 -39.44
CA LEU A 473 -10.56 -8.52 -38.85
C LEU A 473 -10.29 -9.77 -38.01
N LYS A 474 -9.51 -10.73 -38.51
CA LYS A 474 -9.10 -11.93 -37.74
C LYS A 474 -8.34 -11.59 -36.45
N ARG A 475 -7.44 -10.60 -36.51
CA ARG A 475 -6.74 -10.11 -35.32
C ARG A 475 -7.70 -9.46 -34.32
N ALA A 476 -8.62 -8.63 -34.80
CA ALA A 476 -9.62 -7.98 -33.96
C ALA A 476 -10.52 -9.01 -33.25
N MET A 477 -10.96 -10.07 -33.95
CA MET A 477 -11.75 -11.13 -33.34
C MET A 477 -10.98 -11.89 -32.25
N THR A 478 -9.67 -12.13 -32.44
CA THR A 478 -8.81 -12.76 -31.44
C THR A 478 -8.65 -11.88 -30.18
N GLU A 479 -8.49 -10.57 -30.36
CA GLU A 479 -8.43 -9.61 -29.27
C GLU A 479 -9.80 -9.52 -28.53
N GLN A 480 -10.91 -9.54 -29.27
CA GLN A 480 -12.26 -9.53 -28.71
C GLN A 480 -12.60 -10.82 -27.94
N GLU A 481 -12.11 -11.98 -28.39
CA GLU A 481 -12.24 -13.27 -27.67
C GLU A 481 -11.54 -13.20 -26.31
N SER A 482 -10.31 -12.67 -26.29
CA SER A 482 -9.56 -12.45 -25.04
C SER A 482 -10.30 -11.50 -24.10
N GLY A 483 -10.86 -10.41 -24.63
CA GLY A 483 -11.72 -9.48 -23.89
C GLY A 483 -12.97 -10.14 -23.31
N SER A 484 -13.68 -10.95 -24.11
CA SER A 484 -14.86 -11.71 -23.72
C SER A 484 -14.58 -12.67 -22.54
N ARG A 485 -13.43 -13.37 -22.59
CA ARG A 485 -12.97 -14.25 -21.49
C ARG A 485 -12.57 -13.48 -20.24
N ALA A 486 -12.01 -12.29 -20.38
CA ALA A 486 -11.70 -11.42 -19.24
C ALA A 486 -12.98 -10.92 -18.56
N ILE A 487 -13.99 -10.51 -19.34
CA ILE A 487 -15.30 -10.11 -18.81
C ILE A 487 -15.98 -11.30 -18.14
N SER A 488 -15.99 -12.49 -18.75
CA SER A 488 -16.56 -13.71 -18.14
C SER A 488 -15.99 -13.99 -16.74
N ARG A 489 -14.65 -13.95 -16.59
CA ARG A 489 -13.98 -14.12 -15.29
C ARG A 489 -14.30 -13.00 -14.31
N ALA A 490 -14.44 -11.76 -14.79
CA ALA A 490 -14.86 -10.65 -13.95
C ALA A 490 -16.30 -10.85 -13.45
N MET A 491 -17.20 -11.36 -14.28
CA MET A 491 -18.58 -11.67 -13.88
C MET A 491 -18.65 -12.80 -12.85
N GLU A 492 -17.85 -13.86 -13.02
CA GLU A 492 -17.73 -14.95 -12.04
C GLU A 492 -17.22 -14.43 -10.67
N ASN A 493 -16.22 -13.54 -10.68
CA ASN A 493 -15.75 -12.87 -9.47
C ASN A 493 -16.83 -11.96 -8.86
N ILE A 494 -17.60 -11.22 -9.68
CA ILE A 494 -18.72 -10.40 -9.21
C ILE A 494 -19.79 -11.27 -8.55
N MET A 495 -20.14 -12.41 -9.13
CA MET A 495 -21.09 -13.35 -8.52
C MET A 495 -20.58 -13.87 -7.17
N GLY A 496 -19.30 -14.22 -7.06
CA GLY A 496 -18.68 -14.59 -5.78
C GLY A 496 -18.70 -13.45 -4.75
N LEU A 497 -18.43 -12.22 -5.18
CA LEU A 497 -18.52 -11.03 -4.32
C LEU A 497 -19.94 -10.74 -3.86
N VAL A 498 -20.93 -10.86 -4.75
CA VAL A 498 -22.36 -10.71 -4.44
C VAL A 498 -22.77 -11.73 -3.37
N GLN A 499 -22.37 -12.99 -3.52
CA GLN A 499 -22.66 -14.03 -2.52
C GLN A 499 -22.03 -13.71 -1.16
N ASN A 500 -20.78 -13.27 -1.14
CA ASN A 500 -20.09 -12.84 0.09
C ASN A 500 -20.77 -11.63 0.75
N VAL A 501 -21.25 -10.66 -0.04
CA VAL A 501 -21.97 -9.49 0.48
C VAL A 501 -23.36 -9.88 0.99
N LEU A 502 -24.07 -10.80 0.32
CA LEU A 502 -25.35 -11.32 0.82
C LEU A 502 -25.18 -12.07 2.15
N GLU A 503 -24.14 -12.89 2.29
CA GLU A 503 -23.79 -13.52 3.57
C GLU A 503 -23.44 -12.49 4.64
N SER A 504 -22.62 -11.50 4.30
CA SER A 504 -22.23 -10.41 5.21
C SER A 504 -23.42 -9.55 5.64
N THR A 505 -24.36 -9.25 4.74
CA THR A 505 -25.58 -8.49 5.06
C THR A 505 -26.55 -9.29 5.93
N SER A 506 -26.58 -10.62 5.79
CA SER A 506 -27.31 -11.52 6.70
C SER A 506 -26.72 -11.47 8.12
N VAL A 507 -25.39 -11.53 8.24
CA VAL A 507 -24.71 -11.38 9.53
C VAL A 507 -24.96 -10.00 10.13
N LEU A 508 -24.82 -8.93 9.32
CA LEU A 508 -25.10 -7.55 9.76
C LEU A 508 -26.54 -7.35 10.21
N ALA A 509 -27.53 -8.02 9.59
CA ALA A 509 -28.92 -7.96 10.03
C ALA A 509 -29.12 -8.63 11.42
N ALA A 510 -28.45 -9.77 11.65
CA ALA A 510 -28.46 -10.43 12.96
C ALA A 510 -27.74 -9.59 14.03
N GLU A 511 -26.62 -8.96 13.67
CA GLU A 511 -25.88 -8.04 14.54
C GLU A 511 -26.67 -6.77 14.84
N SER A 512 -27.34 -6.18 13.85
CA SER A 512 -28.23 -5.03 14.02
C SER A 512 -29.36 -5.35 15.01
N SER A 513 -29.99 -6.53 14.88
CA SER A 513 -30.99 -7.00 15.85
C SER A 513 -30.40 -7.19 17.26
N ALA A 514 -29.18 -7.71 17.36
CA ALA A 514 -28.47 -7.82 18.63
C ALA A 514 -28.11 -6.45 19.23
N ILE A 515 -27.80 -5.46 18.40
CA ILE A 515 -27.56 -4.07 18.82
C ILE A 515 -28.86 -3.49 19.37
N VAL A 516 -30.01 -3.64 18.71
CA VAL A 516 -31.31 -3.18 19.23
C VAL A 516 -31.59 -3.78 20.61
N LYS A 517 -31.41 -5.09 20.76
CA LYS A 517 -31.58 -5.77 22.05
C LYS A 517 -30.60 -5.27 23.12
N SER A 518 -29.36 -4.96 22.73
CA SER A 518 -28.35 -4.38 23.61
C SER A 518 -28.69 -2.93 24.00
N MET A 519 -29.27 -2.15 23.09
CA MET A 519 -29.73 -0.79 23.36
C MET A 519 -30.91 -0.78 24.34
N ASP A 520 -31.79 -1.78 24.33
CA ASP A 520 -32.83 -1.94 25.35
C ASP A 520 -32.24 -2.23 26.73
N VAL A 521 -31.21 -3.09 26.81
CA VAL A 521 -30.47 -3.33 28.05
C VAL A 521 -29.77 -2.06 28.55
N ILE A 522 -29.19 -1.26 27.64
CA ILE A 522 -28.57 0.03 27.98
C ILE A 522 -29.62 1.03 28.46
N LYS A 523 -30.79 1.15 27.80
CA LYS A 523 -31.90 2.00 28.25
C LYS A 523 -32.36 1.61 29.66
N GLN A 524 -32.45 0.30 29.93
CA GLN A 524 -32.78 -0.20 31.26
C GLN A 524 -31.70 0.16 32.28
N GLY A 525 -30.42 -0.08 31.96
CA GLY A 525 -29.29 0.26 32.83
C GLY A 525 -29.15 1.77 33.10
N SER A 526 -29.46 2.63 32.13
CA SER A 526 -29.48 4.08 32.32
C SER A 526 -30.65 4.53 33.22
N ARG A 527 -31.81 3.87 33.14
CA ARG A 527 -32.92 4.10 34.09
C ARG A 527 -32.52 3.66 35.50
N GLU A 528 -31.92 2.48 35.65
CA GLU A 528 -31.41 1.99 36.92
C GLU A 528 -30.33 2.91 37.51
N SER A 529 -29.43 3.44 36.68
CA SER A 529 -28.43 4.44 37.07
C SER A 529 -29.08 5.74 37.56
N SER A 530 -30.18 6.17 36.93
CA SER A 530 -30.94 7.35 37.38
C SER A 530 -31.58 7.14 38.76
N PHE A 531 -32.03 5.92 39.07
CA PHE A 531 -32.49 5.58 40.42
C PHE A 531 -31.32 5.55 41.42
N GLY A 532 -30.19 4.92 41.05
CA GLY A 532 -28.99 4.87 41.88
C GLY A 532 -28.39 6.25 42.20
N VAL A 533 -28.55 7.25 41.33
CA VAL A 533 -28.15 8.64 41.60
C VAL A 533 -28.99 9.25 42.73
N SER A 534 -30.27 8.93 42.81
CA SER A 534 -31.13 9.38 43.92
C SER A 534 -30.62 8.82 45.26
N ASP A 535 -30.32 7.52 45.30
CA ASP A 535 -29.80 6.85 46.49
C ASP A 535 -28.43 7.41 46.89
N LEU A 536 -27.52 7.62 45.93
CA LEU A 536 -26.21 8.22 46.17
C LEU A 536 -26.32 9.66 46.70
N ASN A 537 -27.25 10.45 46.18
CA ASN A 537 -27.49 11.80 46.71
C ASN A 537 -28.07 11.76 48.11
N GLN A 538 -28.96 10.81 48.41
CA GLN A 538 -29.48 10.62 49.76
C GLN A 538 -28.35 10.21 50.72
N MET A 539 -27.52 9.24 50.35
CA MET A 539 -26.37 8.80 51.15
C MET A 539 -25.35 9.93 51.37
N ALA A 540 -25.03 10.70 50.33
CA ALA A 540 -24.17 11.87 50.45
C ALA A 540 -24.76 12.89 51.42
N ASN A 541 -26.03 13.26 51.26
CA ASN A 541 -26.68 14.18 52.17
C ASN A 541 -26.67 13.68 53.63
N THR A 542 -26.88 12.38 53.86
CA THR A 542 -26.74 11.77 55.19
C THR A 542 -25.31 11.87 55.72
N LEU A 543 -24.30 11.54 54.92
CA LEU A 543 -22.89 11.65 55.33
C LEU A 543 -22.47 13.09 55.62
N SER A 544 -22.93 14.05 54.81
CA SER A 544 -22.72 15.48 55.05
C SER A 544 -23.35 15.92 56.37
N HIS A 545 -24.57 15.46 56.64
CA HIS A 545 -25.27 15.74 57.90
C HIS A 545 -24.53 15.13 59.11
N GLU A 546 -24.15 13.85 59.05
CA GLU A 546 -23.39 13.17 60.10
C GLU A 546 -22.03 13.82 60.36
N SER A 547 -21.33 14.24 59.30
CA SER A 547 -20.09 15.02 59.42
C SER A 547 -20.33 16.36 60.12
N THR A 548 -21.44 17.04 59.81
CA THR A 548 -21.79 18.32 60.44
C THR A 548 -22.10 18.14 61.92
N LEU A 549 -22.86 17.11 62.28
CA LEU A 549 -23.13 16.73 63.66
C LEU A 549 -21.84 16.37 64.41
N LEU A 550 -20.95 15.59 63.78
CA LEU A 550 -19.64 15.26 64.35
C LEU A 550 -18.79 16.52 64.57
N LYS A 551 -18.76 17.47 63.63
CA LYS A 551 -18.08 18.76 63.83
C LYS A 551 -18.69 19.55 65.00
N GLN A 552 -20.00 19.52 65.17
CA GLN A 552 -20.67 20.19 66.28
C GLN A 552 -20.33 19.55 67.64
N GLU A 553 -20.28 18.21 67.71
CA GLU A 553 -19.84 17.48 68.90
C GLU A 553 -18.36 17.73 69.22
N LEU A 554 -17.49 17.74 68.20
CA LEU A 554 -16.07 18.09 68.37
C LEU A 554 -15.90 19.56 68.78
N GLY A 555 -16.78 20.46 68.35
CA GLY A 555 -16.80 21.86 68.72
C GLY A 555 -17.13 22.13 70.20
N ARG A 556 -17.65 21.13 70.93
CA ARG A 556 -17.77 21.22 72.40
C ARG A 556 -16.42 21.22 73.11
N PHE A 557 -15.38 20.73 72.44
CA PHE A 557 -14.05 20.70 72.99
C PHE A 557 -13.29 21.99 72.67
N VAL A 558 -12.80 22.65 73.71
CA VAL A 558 -11.97 23.84 73.57
C VAL A 558 -10.53 23.37 73.41
N LEU A 559 -10.00 23.48 72.19
CA LEU A 559 -8.61 23.16 71.89
C LEU A 559 -7.71 24.37 72.22
N PRO A 560 -6.44 24.14 72.58
CA PRO A 560 -5.52 25.24 72.83
C PRO A 560 -5.25 26.04 71.54
N ALA A 561 -5.29 27.37 71.68
CA ALA A 561 -5.00 28.29 70.60
C ALA A 561 -3.48 28.40 70.38
N PRO A 562 -3.01 28.58 69.13
CA PRO A 562 -1.59 28.76 68.86
C PRO A 562 -1.02 30.00 69.55
N ASN A 563 0.01 29.80 70.38
CA ASN A 563 0.77 30.91 70.95
C ASN A 563 1.83 31.40 69.97
N ARG A 564 2.13 32.70 70.04
CA ARG A 564 3.18 33.32 69.22
C ARG A 564 4.46 33.46 70.02
N GLY A 565 5.57 33.19 69.35
CA GLY A 565 6.92 33.29 69.87
C GLY A 565 7.48 31.99 70.41
N GLY A 566 8.69 32.08 70.94
CA GLY A 566 9.48 30.93 71.40
C GLY A 566 10.30 30.30 70.26
N ASP A 567 11.19 29.40 70.65
CA ASP A 567 12.22 28.85 69.78
C ASP A 567 12.07 27.32 69.68
N VAL A 568 12.37 26.78 68.51
CA VAL A 568 12.34 25.33 68.26
C VAL A 568 13.68 24.86 67.73
N THR A 569 14.27 23.89 68.41
CA THR A 569 15.49 23.20 67.98
C THR A 569 15.16 21.84 67.41
N THR A 570 15.69 21.56 66.22
CA THR A 570 15.60 20.27 65.52
C THR A 570 16.98 19.90 64.99
N ALA A 571 17.16 18.68 64.50
CA ALA A 571 18.40 18.25 63.86
C ALA A 571 18.13 17.57 62.52
N THR A 572 19.08 17.65 61.60
CA THR A 572 19.10 16.85 60.38
C THR A 572 20.52 16.38 60.10
N VAL A 573 20.65 15.21 59.48
CA VAL A 573 21.95 14.64 59.12
C VAL A 573 22.28 15.07 57.69
N LEU A 574 23.31 15.91 57.54
CA LEU A 574 23.73 16.47 56.26
C LEU A 574 25.11 15.93 55.86
N TRP A 575 25.15 15.21 54.74
CA TRP A 575 26.37 14.64 54.16
C TRP A 575 26.94 15.47 52.99
N GLN A 576 26.22 16.50 52.56
CA GLN A 576 26.56 17.34 51.41
C GLN A 576 26.98 18.74 51.87
N ARG A 577 27.60 19.50 50.97
CA ARG A 577 27.90 20.93 51.19
C ARG A 577 26.61 21.70 51.49
N LEU A 578 26.62 22.57 52.50
CA LEU A 578 25.43 23.33 52.90
C LEU A 578 25.06 24.36 51.81
N THR A 579 23.80 24.43 51.45
CA THR A 579 23.28 25.46 50.52
C THR A 579 21.79 25.67 50.74
N PHE A 580 21.35 26.91 50.60
CA PHE A 580 19.94 27.30 50.55
C PHE A 580 19.50 27.69 49.15
N ASP A 581 20.35 27.60 48.13
CA ASP A 581 19.92 27.88 46.76
C ASP A 581 19.10 26.71 46.20
N PRO A 582 17.79 26.90 45.89
CA PRO A 582 16.93 25.83 45.36
C PRO A 582 17.52 25.11 44.15
N ALA A 583 18.34 25.79 43.33
CA ALA A 583 18.97 25.18 42.16
C ALA A 583 19.96 24.05 42.50
N TYR A 584 20.42 23.95 43.75
CA TYR A 584 21.43 22.98 44.20
C TYR A 584 20.95 22.09 45.36
N THR A 585 19.68 22.20 45.78
CA THR A 585 19.12 21.38 46.86
C THR A 585 18.69 20.03 46.29
N SER A 586 19.61 19.05 46.24
CA SER A 586 19.33 17.72 45.69
C SER A 586 19.09 16.63 46.75
N ALA A 587 19.51 16.85 48.01
CA ALA A 587 19.23 15.93 49.11
C ALA A 587 18.05 16.39 49.95
N SER A 588 17.30 15.42 50.48
CA SER A 588 16.15 15.66 51.35
C SER A 588 16.49 16.55 52.55
N ALA A 589 17.67 16.38 53.17
CA ALA A 589 18.12 17.21 54.29
C ALA A 589 18.21 18.70 53.94
N LEU A 590 18.68 19.04 52.73
CA LEU A 590 18.69 20.42 52.23
C LEU A 590 17.27 20.91 51.93
N GLY A 591 16.43 20.03 51.37
CA GLY A 591 15.02 20.31 51.13
C GLY A 591 14.23 20.70 52.38
N PHE A 592 14.61 20.19 53.56
CA PHE A 592 13.93 20.55 54.81
C PHE A 592 14.07 22.03 55.13
N MET A 593 15.28 22.56 55.01
CA MET A 593 15.57 23.97 55.23
C MET A 593 15.05 24.81 54.04
N SER A 594 15.21 24.31 52.81
CA SER A 594 14.76 25.03 51.61
C SER A 594 13.26 25.33 51.64
N LYS A 595 12.40 24.38 52.04
CA LYS A 595 10.94 24.61 52.15
C LYS A 595 10.52 25.52 53.33
N ALA A 596 11.41 25.76 54.30
CA ALA A 596 11.18 26.78 55.32
C ALA A 596 11.50 28.19 54.80
N ILE A 597 12.52 28.30 53.94
CA ILE A 597 13.05 29.55 53.40
C ILE A 597 12.30 30.02 52.15
N HIS A 598 11.98 29.11 51.24
CA HIS A 598 11.33 29.40 49.95
C HIS A 598 9.88 28.93 49.95
N ALA A 599 9.07 29.60 49.13
CA ALA A 599 7.72 29.18 48.81
C ALA A 599 7.66 28.75 47.33
N THR A 600 6.72 27.87 47.00
CA THR A 600 6.52 27.33 45.65
C THR A 600 5.18 27.79 45.09
N LEU A 601 4.90 27.52 43.81
CA LEU A 601 3.60 27.88 43.22
C LEU A 601 2.45 27.11 43.87
N VAL A 602 2.68 25.82 44.10
CA VAL A 602 1.73 24.86 44.65
C VAL A 602 2.43 24.10 45.79
N LYS A 603 1.69 23.61 46.78
CA LYS A 603 2.23 22.74 47.84
C LYS A 603 1.30 21.58 48.12
N TYR A 604 1.74 20.65 48.97
CA TYR A 604 0.85 19.58 49.45
C TYR A 604 0.10 19.98 50.71
N GLY A 605 -1.20 19.73 50.71
CA GLY A 605 -2.07 19.73 51.89
C GLY A 605 -1.83 18.47 52.71
N GLU A 606 -2.83 17.99 53.44
CA GLU A 606 -2.68 16.69 54.09
C GLU A 606 -2.62 15.56 53.06
N GLY A 607 -1.77 14.56 53.30
CA GLY A 607 -1.53 13.50 52.34
C GLY A 607 -0.76 13.97 51.09
N ALA A 608 -1.27 13.56 49.92
CA ALA A 608 -0.72 13.88 48.59
C ALA A 608 -1.56 14.92 47.82
N GLU A 609 -2.51 15.60 48.49
CA GLU A 609 -3.38 16.58 47.85
C GLU A 609 -2.62 17.87 47.48
N LEU A 610 -2.75 18.32 46.23
CA LEU A 610 -2.23 19.60 45.76
C LEU A 610 -3.12 20.76 46.20
N ILE A 611 -2.53 21.76 46.88
CA ILE A 611 -3.22 22.98 47.33
C ILE A 611 -2.46 24.25 46.93
N PRO A 612 -3.15 25.39 46.80
CA PRO A 612 -2.54 26.71 46.55
C PRO A 612 -1.41 27.08 47.52
N ASP A 613 -0.33 27.67 47.01
CA ASP A 613 0.71 28.33 47.80
C ASP A 613 0.97 29.75 47.29
N LEU A 614 2.07 30.04 46.58
CA LEU A 614 2.25 31.37 45.94
C LEU A 614 1.21 31.65 44.85
N ALA A 615 0.75 30.61 44.15
CA ALA A 615 -0.41 30.70 43.28
C ALA A 615 -1.68 30.54 44.12
N GLU A 616 -2.63 31.48 44.03
CA GLU A 616 -3.94 31.38 44.70
C GLU A 616 -4.88 30.38 44.00
N ARG A 617 -4.69 30.20 42.69
CA ARG A 617 -5.37 29.20 41.85
C ARG A 617 -4.57 28.93 40.57
N TRP A 618 -4.91 27.85 39.87
CA TRP A 618 -4.36 27.52 38.57
C TRP A 618 -5.42 27.00 37.61
N GLU A 619 -5.09 27.01 36.33
CA GLU A 619 -5.91 26.46 35.25
C GLU A 619 -5.05 25.46 34.46
N VAL A 620 -5.62 24.29 34.18
CA VAL A 620 -5.05 23.30 33.26
C VAL A 620 -5.80 23.42 31.95
N LEU A 621 -5.13 23.96 30.93
CA LEU A 621 -5.70 24.33 29.64
C LEU A 621 -5.13 23.43 28.54
N GLU A 622 -5.78 23.44 27.37
CA GLU A 622 -5.31 22.74 26.17
C GLU A 622 -4.96 21.26 26.43
N GLN A 623 -5.82 20.55 27.17
CA GLN A 623 -5.60 19.14 27.53
C GLN A 623 -4.25 18.89 28.24
N GLY A 624 -3.85 19.80 29.12
CA GLY A 624 -2.62 19.66 29.92
C GLY A 624 -1.34 20.11 29.23
N HIS A 625 -1.44 20.78 28.06
CA HIS A 625 -0.30 21.44 27.44
C HIS A 625 0.01 22.80 28.07
N VAL A 626 -0.98 23.45 28.70
CA VAL A 626 -0.82 24.80 29.22
C VAL A 626 -1.26 24.86 30.68
N TYR A 627 -0.37 25.28 31.56
CA TYR A 627 -0.64 25.50 32.98
C TYR A 627 -0.53 26.98 33.31
N ARG A 628 -1.65 27.61 33.68
CA ARG A 628 -1.68 29.03 34.04
C ARG A 628 -1.85 29.18 35.54
N PHE A 629 -0.94 29.90 36.18
CA PHE A 629 -0.95 30.20 37.60
C PHE A 629 -1.28 31.66 37.85
N HIS A 630 -2.20 31.90 38.78
CA HIS A 630 -2.58 33.22 39.26
C HIS A 630 -1.93 33.42 40.63
N LEU A 631 -1.00 34.38 40.73
CA LEU A 631 -0.18 34.61 41.91
C LEU A 631 -0.88 35.49 42.93
N ARG A 632 -0.63 35.22 44.21
CA ARG A 632 -1.09 36.07 45.32
C ARG A 632 -0.50 37.47 45.19
N ARG A 633 -1.33 38.49 45.42
CA ARG A 633 -0.90 39.89 45.39
C ARG A 633 -0.27 40.29 46.72
N GLY A 634 0.76 41.13 46.66
CA GLY A 634 1.40 41.72 47.84
C GLY A 634 2.33 40.78 48.62
N VAL A 635 2.66 39.61 48.08
CA VAL A 635 3.67 38.71 48.68
C VAL A 635 5.03 39.40 48.68
N ARG A 636 5.77 39.34 49.79
CA ARG A 636 7.12 39.91 49.93
C ARG A 636 8.16 38.82 50.15
N PHE A 637 9.33 39.00 49.55
CA PHE A 637 10.54 38.27 49.89
C PHE A 637 11.11 38.76 51.23
N HIS A 638 12.00 37.98 51.85
CA HIS A 638 12.66 38.35 53.13
C HIS A 638 13.46 39.66 53.08
N ASN A 639 13.84 40.11 51.88
CA ASN A 639 14.52 41.40 51.65
C ASN A 639 13.55 42.59 51.49
N GLY A 640 12.24 42.37 51.63
CA GLY A 640 11.19 43.39 51.55
C GLY A 640 10.64 43.66 50.14
N ARG A 641 11.29 43.15 49.08
CA ARG A 641 10.82 43.31 47.70
C ARG A 641 9.55 42.50 47.47
N THR A 642 8.59 43.08 46.74
CA THR A 642 7.38 42.38 46.31
C THR A 642 7.72 41.31 45.26
N LEU A 643 7.10 40.14 45.38
CA LEU A 643 7.20 39.05 44.41
C LEU A 643 6.30 39.30 43.21
N GLU A 644 6.86 39.11 42.01
CA GLU A 644 6.13 39.20 40.75
C GLU A 644 6.32 37.92 39.91
N ALA A 645 5.47 37.74 38.90
CA ALA A 645 5.57 36.62 37.95
C ALA A 645 6.94 36.52 37.27
N ARG A 646 7.65 37.64 37.09
CA ARG A 646 9.03 37.63 36.57
C ARG A 646 10.00 36.87 37.47
N ASP A 647 9.82 36.90 38.79
CA ASP A 647 10.69 36.16 39.71
C ASP A 647 10.49 34.65 39.58
N VAL A 648 9.26 34.24 39.27
CA VAL A 648 8.96 32.84 38.96
C VAL A 648 9.68 32.42 37.67
N TYR A 649 9.58 33.23 36.61
CA TYR A 649 10.30 32.98 35.36
C TYR A 649 11.81 32.81 35.58
N GLU A 650 12.43 33.77 36.27
CA GLU A 650 13.88 33.77 36.50
C GLU A 650 14.31 32.60 37.39
N SER A 651 13.51 32.24 38.42
CA SER A 651 13.78 31.07 39.27
C SER A 651 13.76 29.77 38.46
N MET A 652 12.78 29.61 37.56
CA MET A 652 12.68 28.43 36.70
C MET A 652 13.80 28.41 35.65
N LEU A 653 14.14 29.56 35.06
CA LEU A 653 15.25 29.68 34.11
C LEU A 653 16.58 29.23 34.73
N ARG A 654 16.84 29.56 36.00
CA ARG A 654 18.07 29.14 36.72
C ARG A 654 18.26 27.63 36.77
N LEU A 655 17.18 26.84 36.79
CA LEU A 655 17.27 25.37 36.75
C LEU A 655 17.77 24.87 35.39
N LEU A 656 17.58 25.65 34.32
CA LEU A 656 17.90 25.27 32.94
C LEU A 656 19.25 25.81 32.47
N LEU A 657 19.79 26.85 33.10
CA LEU A 657 21.05 27.48 32.69
C LEU A 657 22.24 26.51 32.82
N PRO A 658 23.01 26.24 31.74
CA PRO A 658 24.12 25.28 31.77
C PRO A 658 25.20 25.61 32.80
N GLU A 659 25.47 26.90 33.01
CA GLU A 659 26.44 27.37 34.01
C GLU A 659 26.04 27.05 35.45
N MET A 660 24.75 26.88 35.71
CA MET A 660 24.24 26.52 37.04
C MET A 660 24.43 25.05 37.36
N LYS A 661 24.57 24.18 36.35
CA LYS A 661 24.71 22.71 36.54
C LYS A 661 23.68 22.14 37.53
N SER A 662 22.46 22.66 37.49
CA SER A 662 21.41 22.28 38.44
C SER A 662 21.02 20.82 38.26
N THR A 663 20.92 20.10 39.36
CA THR A 663 20.37 18.74 39.38
C THR A 663 18.85 18.72 39.17
N GLY A 664 18.17 19.87 39.28
CA GLY A 664 16.73 20.04 39.09
C GLY A 664 16.30 20.35 37.65
N ALA A 665 17.24 20.46 36.71
CA ALA A 665 16.96 20.76 35.30
C ALA A 665 15.89 19.88 34.64
N TRP A 666 15.80 18.60 35.06
CA TRP A 666 14.87 17.64 34.49
C TRP A 666 13.40 18.00 34.75
N ILE A 667 13.10 18.76 35.81
CA ILE A 667 11.75 19.17 36.21
C ILE A 667 11.05 19.97 35.09
N LEU A 668 11.83 20.76 34.34
CA LEU A 668 11.31 21.67 33.32
C LEU A 668 11.57 21.18 31.89
N ARG A 669 12.09 19.95 31.69
CA ARG A 669 12.43 19.44 30.34
C ARG A 669 11.26 19.44 29.37
N SER A 670 10.05 19.17 29.86
CA SER A 670 8.85 19.18 29.00
C SER A 670 8.37 20.58 28.65
N VAL A 671 8.90 21.66 29.27
CA VAL A 671 8.56 23.05 28.95
C VAL A 671 9.15 23.45 27.60
N ARG A 672 8.36 24.11 26.75
CA ARG A 672 8.76 24.53 25.41
C ARG A 672 10.03 25.40 25.43
N GLY A 673 11.05 24.99 24.68
CA GLY A 673 12.34 25.69 24.61
C GLY A 673 13.28 25.44 25.81
N ALA A 674 12.93 24.57 26.77
CA ALA A 674 13.80 24.24 27.89
C ALA A 674 15.09 23.53 27.45
N ASN A 675 14.99 22.59 26.49
CA ASN A 675 16.17 21.91 25.93
C ASN A 675 17.12 22.87 25.22
N ASP A 676 16.62 23.89 24.52
CA ASP A 676 17.47 24.87 23.86
C ASP A 676 18.26 25.73 24.87
N VAL A 677 17.70 25.99 26.06
CA VAL A 677 18.44 26.64 27.16
C VAL A 677 19.48 25.68 27.75
N LEU A 678 19.10 24.42 28.02
CA LEU A 678 20.01 23.40 28.57
C LEU A 678 21.22 23.11 27.67
N GLU A 679 21.03 23.21 26.35
CA GLU A 679 22.10 23.04 25.36
C GLU A 679 22.89 24.34 25.11
N GLY A 680 22.53 25.45 25.76
CA GLY A 680 23.20 26.74 25.63
C GLY A 680 22.91 27.49 24.31
N LYS A 681 21.89 27.07 23.55
CA LYS A 681 21.49 27.73 22.29
C LYS A 681 20.81 29.08 22.53
N THR A 682 20.13 29.23 23.66
CA THR A 682 19.44 30.46 24.07
C THR A 682 19.51 30.64 25.58
N ARG A 683 19.33 31.87 26.06
CA ARG A 683 19.22 32.19 27.50
C ARG A 683 17.79 32.56 27.91
N ALA A 684 16.81 32.32 27.05
CA ALA A 684 15.40 32.57 27.32
C ALA A 684 14.59 31.32 27.04
N VAL A 685 13.77 30.89 28.01
CA VAL A 685 12.84 29.78 27.85
C VAL A 685 11.52 30.30 27.25
N SER A 686 11.17 29.83 26.06
CA SER A 686 9.99 30.29 25.32
C SER A 686 8.65 29.85 25.94
N GLY A 687 8.67 28.73 26.66
CA GLY A 687 7.47 28.10 27.22
C GLY A 687 7.06 28.65 28.56
N ILE A 688 7.81 29.57 29.17
CA ILE A 688 7.38 30.25 30.39
C ILE A 688 7.01 31.68 30.03
N ILE A 689 5.72 32.02 30.15
CA ILE A 689 5.17 33.28 29.68
C ILE A 689 4.68 34.08 30.88
N VAL A 690 5.32 35.22 31.13
CA VAL A 690 4.84 36.24 32.05
C VAL A 690 3.76 37.05 31.33
N ARG A 691 2.49 36.85 31.67
CA ARG A 691 1.36 37.55 31.05
C ARG A 691 1.19 38.95 31.65
N ASP A 692 1.31 39.03 32.96
CA ASP A 692 1.24 40.25 33.77
C ASP A 692 1.97 40.00 35.12
N PRO A 693 2.13 41.00 36.01
CA PRO A 693 2.87 40.83 37.26
C PRO A 693 2.36 39.72 38.20
N HIS A 694 1.14 39.24 38.01
CA HIS A 694 0.49 38.23 38.85
C HIS A 694 0.01 37.00 38.06
N THR A 695 0.36 36.87 36.79
CA THR A 695 -0.05 35.72 35.98
C THR A 695 1.13 35.17 35.20
N ILE A 696 1.42 33.88 35.43
CA ILE A 696 2.47 33.14 34.71
C ILE A 696 1.90 31.87 34.09
N GLU A 697 2.35 31.56 32.89
CA GLU A 697 1.90 30.41 32.12
C GLU A 697 3.09 29.53 31.72
N PHE A 698 2.93 28.22 31.87
CA PHE A 698 3.87 27.21 31.41
C PHE A 698 3.25 26.46 30.24
N GLN A 699 3.92 26.49 29.09
CA GLN A 699 3.56 25.77 27.89
C GLN A 699 4.49 24.59 27.72
N LEU A 700 3.90 23.41 27.69
CA LEU A 700 4.61 22.15 27.55
C LEU A 700 4.65 21.70 26.08
N THR A 701 5.65 20.91 25.75
CA THR A 701 5.82 20.25 24.45
C THR A 701 4.93 19.03 24.31
N GLU A 702 4.56 18.42 25.44
CA GLU A 702 3.60 17.34 25.57
C GLU A 702 2.84 17.47 26.90
N PRO A 703 1.65 16.88 27.04
CA PRO A 703 0.94 16.88 28.31
C PRO A 703 1.73 16.14 29.37
N VAL A 704 1.82 16.71 30.57
CA VAL A 704 2.40 16.07 31.74
C VAL A 704 1.39 16.16 32.89
N ALA A 705 0.71 15.05 33.17
CA ALA A 705 -0.43 14.98 34.09
C ALA A 705 -0.07 15.35 35.55
N PHE A 706 1.19 15.20 35.92
CA PHE A 706 1.73 15.49 37.25
C PHE A 706 2.58 16.76 37.27
N PHE A 707 2.46 17.64 36.28
CA PHE A 707 3.23 18.89 36.22
C PHE A 707 3.01 19.77 37.46
N LEU A 708 1.77 19.83 37.97
CA LEU A 708 1.47 20.52 39.23
C LEU A 708 2.24 19.93 40.42
N SER A 709 2.40 18.60 40.44
CA SER A 709 3.18 17.91 41.47
C SER A 709 4.66 18.28 41.40
N LEU A 710 5.21 18.46 40.21
CA LEU A 710 6.59 18.96 40.04
C LEU A 710 6.75 20.37 40.60
N MET A 711 5.74 21.25 40.45
CA MET A 711 5.80 22.63 40.96
C MET A 711 5.75 22.74 42.50
N THR A 712 5.65 21.62 43.21
CA THR A 712 5.77 21.56 44.69
C THR A 712 7.18 21.22 45.18
N MET A 713 8.06 20.85 44.25
CA MET A 713 9.41 20.40 44.56
C MET A 713 10.23 21.57 45.12
N HIS A 714 11.13 21.27 46.04
CA HIS A 714 11.93 22.28 46.73
C HIS A 714 12.92 23.02 45.81
N GLU A 715 13.27 22.42 44.69
CA GLU A 715 14.04 23.00 43.58
C GLU A 715 13.26 24.10 42.85
N CYS A 716 11.92 24.02 42.87
CA CYS A 716 11.03 25.03 42.31
C CYS A 716 10.76 26.21 43.27
N GLY A 717 11.52 26.33 44.36
CA GLY A 717 11.42 27.46 45.29
C GLY A 717 11.72 28.79 44.59
N ILE A 718 10.86 29.79 44.80
CA ILE A 718 10.98 31.09 44.12
C ILE A 718 11.97 31.99 44.87
N VAL A 719 12.92 32.54 44.12
CA VAL A 719 13.98 33.43 44.62
C VAL A 719 13.89 34.82 43.97
N PRO A 720 14.44 35.87 44.60
CA PRO A 720 14.56 37.17 43.97
C PRO A 720 15.50 37.14 42.77
N ALA A 721 15.01 37.53 41.59
CA ALA A 721 15.76 37.45 40.33
C ALA A 721 17.17 38.09 40.39
N GLU A 722 17.31 39.22 41.07
CA GLU A 722 18.60 39.93 41.16
C GLU A 722 19.59 39.27 42.14
N GLU A 723 19.11 38.69 43.25
CA GLU A 723 19.98 38.05 44.24
C GLU A 723 20.42 36.66 43.81
N GLY A 724 19.60 35.97 43.00
CA GLY A 724 19.92 34.65 42.46
C GLY A 724 21.03 34.61 41.40
N LYS A 725 21.52 35.78 40.95
CA LYS A 725 22.61 35.88 39.94
C LYS A 725 23.99 35.53 40.50
N ASP A 726 24.22 35.75 41.80
CA ASP A 726 25.48 35.42 42.47
C ASP A 726 25.28 34.16 43.34
N ALA A 727 25.55 32.99 42.74
CA ALA A 727 25.26 31.70 43.36
C ALA A 727 26.02 31.46 44.67
N GLU A 728 27.31 31.82 44.77
CA GLU A 728 28.09 31.62 46.00
C GLU A 728 27.68 32.60 47.09
N ARG A 729 27.33 33.86 46.76
CA ARG A 729 26.78 34.79 47.74
C ARG A 729 25.39 34.36 48.23
N TYR A 730 24.55 33.84 47.34
CA TYR A 730 23.22 33.38 47.69
C TYR A 730 23.25 32.09 48.54
N ARG A 731 24.23 31.21 48.30
CA ARG A 731 24.36 29.86 48.91
C ARG A 731 24.02 29.80 50.40
N LEU A 732 24.62 30.66 51.23
CA LEU A 732 24.41 30.65 52.69
C LEU A 732 23.50 31.79 53.18
N ARG A 733 23.13 32.73 52.30
CA ARG A 733 22.22 33.82 52.67
C ARG A 733 20.76 33.42 52.51
N GLY A 734 20.41 32.70 51.44
CA GLY A 734 19.06 32.17 51.18
C GLY A 734 17.92 33.17 51.37
N VAL A 735 17.50 33.87 50.32
CA VAL A 735 16.40 34.86 50.39
C VAL A 735 15.18 34.33 49.65
N GLY A 736 14.12 33.98 50.36
CA GLY A 736 12.89 33.46 49.77
C GLY A 736 11.64 34.23 50.19
N ALA A 737 10.48 33.65 49.88
CA ALA A 737 9.16 34.12 50.32
C ALA A 737 8.52 33.20 51.37
N GLY A 738 9.28 32.22 51.89
CA GLY A 738 8.82 31.25 52.88
C GLY A 738 8.63 31.85 54.28
N ALA A 739 8.18 30.99 55.20
CA ALA A 739 7.81 31.33 56.56
C ALA A 739 9.01 31.79 57.41
N PHE A 740 10.22 31.34 57.09
CA PHE A 740 11.43 31.67 57.86
C PHE A 740 12.52 32.25 56.96
N LYS A 741 13.33 33.17 57.50
CA LYS A 741 14.52 33.75 56.86
C LYS A 741 15.79 33.26 57.54
N VAL A 742 16.89 33.13 56.79
CA VAL A 742 18.18 32.75 57.37
C VAL A 742 18.73 33.91 58.21
N GLU A 743 19.07 33.64 59.47
CA GLU A 743 19.80 34.58 60.32
C GLU A 743 21.28 34.18 60.44
N GLU A 744 21.56 32.88 60.62
CA GLU A 744 22.91 32.36 60.75
C GLU A 744 23.02 30.98 60.08
N ALA A 745 24.14 30.72 59.40
CA ALA A 745 24.46 29.42 58.83
C ALA A 745 25.94 29.10 59.03
N VAL A 746 26.22 28.15 59.92
CA VAL A 746 27.56 27.64 60.22
C VAL A 746 27.66 26.22 59.68
N GLU A 747 28.43 26.09 58.61
CA GLU A 747 28.54 24.85 57.86
C GLU A 747 29.06 23.69 58.73
N GLY A 748 28.34 22.56 58.72
CA GLY A 748 28.66 21.38 59.52
C GLY A 748 28.28 21.44 61.02
N GLU A 749 27.78 22.59 61.51
CA GLU A 749 27.40 22.80 62.91
C GLU A 749 25.91 23.12 63.06
N ARG A 750 25.43 24.26 62.53
CA ARG A 750 24.05 24.73 62.77
C ARG A 750 23.53 25.71 61.73
N VAL A 751 22.20 25.77 61.58
CA VAL A 751 21.49 26.78 60.79
C VAL A 751 20.38 27.37 61.64
N LYS A 752 20.44 28.68 61.87
CA LYS A 752 19.42 29.45 62.59
C LYS A 752 18.53 30.19 61.59
N LEU A 753 17.26 29.85 61.58
CA LEU A 753 16.24 30.55 60.83
C LEU A 753 15.36 31.35 61.80
N VAL A 754 14.91 32.53 61.39
CA VAL A 754 14.00 33.36 62.19
C VAL A 754 12.75 33.68 61.40
N LYS A 755 11.67 34.00 62.10
CA LYS A 755 10.36 34.26 61.50
C LYS A 755 10.39 35.37 60.45
N ASN A 756 9.74 35.11 59.32
CA ASN A 756 9.36 36.12 58.35
C ASN A 756 8.11 36.86 58.86
N ARG A 757 8.28 38.11 59.30
CA ARG A 757 7.17 38.94 59.83
C ARG A 757 6.18 39.36 58.75
N ASP A 758 6.63 39.41 57.49
CA ASP A 758 5.83 39.78 56.32
C ASP A 758 5.33 38.55 55.55
N TYR A 759 5.26 37.38 56.20
CA TYR A 759 4.79 36.15 55.56
C TYR A 759 3.31 36.30 55.12
N TYR A 760 3.02 35.83 53.90
CA TYR A 760 1.73 36.07 53.25
C TYR A 760 0.59 35.19 53.76
N VAL A 761 0.88 34.20 54.62
CA VAL A 761 -0.14 33.41 55.30
C VAL A 761 -0.45 34.07 56.66
N PRO A 762 -1.64 34.64 56.84
CA PRO A 762 -1.95 35.41 58.03
C PRO A 762 -1.80 34.59 59.32
N GLY A 763 -0.93 35.06 60.20
CA GLY A 763 -0.74 34.49 61.54
C GLY A 763 0.34 33.43 61.66
N GLU A 764 0.92 32.97 60.56
CA GLU A 764 2.05 32.03 60.52
C GLU A 764 3.37 32.75 60.15
N PRO A 765 4.54 32.11 60.40
CA PRO A 765 4.71 30.98 61.34
C PRO A 765 4.51 31.45 62.79
N TYR A 766 4.28 30.53 63.72
CA TYR A 766 4.03 30.91 65.12
C TYR A 766 5.29 31.16 65.93
N VAL A 767 6.33 30.33 65.76
CA VAL A 767 7.61 30.42 66.47
C VAL A 767 8.49 31.54 65.93
N ASP A 768 9.34 32.12 66.78
CA ASP A 768 10.26 33.21 66.43
C ASP A 768 11.55 32.68 65.80
N GLU A 769 12.09 31.59 66.32
CA GLU A 769 13.34 30.99 65.85
C GLU A 769 13.20 29.48 65.62
N LEU A 770 13.83 29.00 64.54
CA LEU A 770 13.95 27.59 64.18
C LEU A 770 15.43 27.26 63.96
N LEU A 771 15.99 26.47 64.87
CA LEU A 771 17.39 26.06 64.85
C LEU A 771 17.53 24.62 64.34
N PHE A 772 18.26 24.43 63.25
CA PHE A 772 18.69 23.12 62.76
C PHE A 772 20.12 22.82 63.21
N ARG A 773 20.30 21.76 63.98
CA ARG A 773 21.61 21.18 64.28
C ARG A 773 22.07 20.27 63.13
N LEU A 774 23.33 20.44 62.73
CA LEU A 774 24.01 19.72 61.65
C LEU A 774 25.26 18.97 62.14
N ASP A 775 25.57 19.05 63.43
CA ASP A 775 26.72 18.42 64.07
C ASP A 775 26.53 16.91 64.31
N LEU A 776 25.27 16.46 64.36
CA LEU A 776 24.92 15.04 64.54
C LEU A 776 25.14 14.24 63.25
N ARG A 777 25.69 13.04 63.39
CA ARG A 777 26.15 12.19 62.27
C ARG A 777 25.27 10.96 62.03
N SER A 778 24.31 10.64 62.90
CA SER A 778 23.36 9.54 62.66
C SER A 778 21.97 9.83 63.23
N PHE A 779 20.94 9.17 62.69
CA PHE A 779 19.58 9.28 63.24
C PHE A 779 19.44 8.71 64.66
N ARG A 780 20.35 7.82 65.07
CA ARG A 780 20.47 7.39 66.48
C ARG A 780 20.92 8.56 67.36
N GLU A 781 21.95 9.29 66.95
CA GLU A 781 22.41 10.47 67.69
C GLU A 781 21.33 11.55 67.79
N VAL A 782 20.52 11.73 66.73
CA VAL A 782 19.34 12.62 66.75
C VAL A 782 18.34 12.17 67.82
N ALA A 783 17.99 10.88 67.87
CA ALA A 783 17.09 10.36 68.89
C ALA A 783 17.66 10.49 70.31
N ASP A 784 18.95 10.20 70.51
CA ASP A 784 19.62 10.33 71.80
C ASP A 784 19.72 11.81 72.25
N ALA A 785 20.02 12.73 71.35
CA ALA A 785 20.04 14.17 71.63
C ALA A 785 18.66 14.68 72.07
N PHE A 786 17.58 14.18 71.46
CA PHE A 786 16.22 14.44 71.92
C PHE A 786 15.96 13.89 73.32
N ILE A 787 16.37 12.65 73.61
CA ILE A 787 16.21 12.03 74.94
C ILE A 787 16.99 12.82 76.02
N ARG A 788 18.17 13.35 75.68
CA ARG A 788 18.96 14.24 76.55
C ARG A 788 18.38 15.65 76.69
N GLY A 789 17.31 15.98 75.96
CA GLY A 789 16.62 17.27 76.01
C GLY A 789 17.25 18.37 75.14
N GLU A 790 18.22 18.03 74.30
CA GLU A 790 18.94 18.96 73.43
C GLU A 790 18.15 19.36 72.17
N LEU A 791 17.12 18.58 71.80
CA LEU A 791 16.24 18.85 70.66
C LEU A 791 14.78 18.96 71.13
N ASP A 792 14.02 19.86 70.52
CA ASP A 792 12.59 20.04 70.75
C ASP A 792 11.74 19.18 69.82
N VAL A 793 12.25 18.91 68.61
CA VAL A 793 11.67 17.99 67.64
C VAL A 793 12.78 17.10 67.07
N ALA A 794 12.53 15.80 66.99
CA ALA A 794 13.43 14.83 66.37
C ALA A 794 12.66 13.95 65.40
N HIS A 795 13.16 13.83 64.17
CA HIS A 795 12.57 12.99 63.13
C HIS A 795 13.52 11.85 62.74
N GLY A 796 12.98 10.81 62.11
CA GLY A 796 13.77 9.66 61.67
C GLY A 796 14.17 8.74 62.82
N ILE A 797 13.35 8.64 63.87
CA ILE A 797 13.67 7.83 65.06
C ILE A 797 13.86 6.36 64.65
N PRO A 798 15.02 5.73 64.95
CA PRO A 798 15.29 4.36 64.56
C PRO A 798 14.23 3.39 65.11
N PRO A 799 13.68 2.46 64.30
CA PRO A 799 12.58 1.58 64.71
C PRO A 799 12.81 0.78 65.99
N LYS A 800 14.05 0.34 66.26
CA LYS A 800 14.40 -0.36 67.50
C LYS A 800 14.19 0.51 68.75
N MET A 801 14.50 1.81 68.66
CA MET A 801 14.25 2.77 69.74
C MET A 801 12.77 3.12 69.85
N VAL A 802 12.04 3.14 68.73
CA VAL A 802 10.59 3.41 68.73
C VAL A 802 9.82 2.44 69.61
N LYS A 803 10.19 1.15 69.62
CA LYS A 803 9.52 0.17 70.49
C LYS A 803 9.63 0.56 71.96
N GLU A 804 10.83 0.86 72.43
CA GLU A 804 11.08 1.27 73.82
C GLU A 804 10.41 2.62 74.14
N LEU A 805 10.50 3.59 73.23
CA LEU A 805 9.93 4.94 73.42
C LEU A 805 8.39 4.94 73.34
N ARG A 806 7.77 3.98 72.64
CA ARG A 806 6.31 3.81 72.61
C ARG A 806 5.78 3.28 73.94
N ASP A 807 6.54 2.42 74.59
CA ASP A 807 6.15 1.81 75.86
C ASP A 807 6.49 2.73 77.05
N ASP A 808 7.29 3.78 76.84
CA ASP A 808 7.61 4.79 77.84
C ASP A 808 6.53 5.91 77.89
N PRO A 809 5.82 6.09 79.03
CA PRO A 809 4.80 7.13 79.19
C PRO A 809 5.30 8.57 78.97
N ARG A 810 6.62 8.81 79.05
CA ARG A 810 7.23 10.13 78.81
C ARG A 810 7.19 10.54 77.34
N TYR A 811 7.22 9.58 76.41
CA TYR A 811 7.37 9.83 74.97
C TYR A 811 6.18 9.34 74.15
N ALA A 812 5.46 8.31 74.62
CA ALA A 812 4.35 7.68 73.88
C ALA A 812 3.30 8.67 73.37
N ALA A 813 2.95 9.68 74.18
CA ALA A 813 1.96 10.70 73.82
C ALA A 813 2.47 11.75 72.82
N TYR A 814 3.78 11.83 72.60
CA TYR A 814 4.44 12.86 71.79
C TYR A 814 5.18 12.28 70.59
N MET A 815 4.86 11.03 70.26
CA MET A 815 5.34 10.36 69.05
C MET A 815 4.26 10.39 67.97
N LEU A 816 4.64 10.90 66.82
CA LEU A 816 3.87 10.91 65.59
C LEU A 816 4.45 9.90 64.61
N THR A 817 3.58 9.39 63.73
CA THR A 817 3.99 8.40 62.73
C THR A 817 3.25 8.62 61.42
N THR A 818 3.93 8.34 60.32
CA THR A 818 3.37 8.42 58.96
C THR A 818 4.08 7.42 58.07
N VAL A 819 3.32 6.76 57.20
CA VAL A 819 3.90 5.94 56.13
C VAL A 819 4.36 6.91 55.04
N GLN A 820 5.66 6.95 54.78
CA GLN A 820 6.19 7.81 53.72
C GLN A 820 5.94 7.17 52.36
N LEU A 821 5.94 7.99 51.33
CA LEU A 821 5.94 7.50 49.94
C LEU A 821 7.33 6.95 49.61
N HIS A 822 7.61 5.78 50.18
CA HIS A 822 8.92 5.16 50.18
C HIS A 822 8.81 3.67 49.86
N THR A 823 9.77 3.16 49.08
CA THR A 823 9.97 1.72 48.91
C THR A 823 11.46 1.40 49.00
N SER A 824 11.81 0.56 49.98
CA SER A 824 13.09 -0.14 50.00
C SER A 824 13.01 -1.38 49.13
N TYR A 825 14.10 -1.72 48.45
CA TYR A 825 14.13 -2.86 47.54
C TYR A 825 15.51 -3.46 47.38
N PHE A 826 15.54 -4.72 46.94
CA PHE A 826 16.73 -5.41 46.46
C PHE A 826 16.71 -5.43 44.93
N GLY A 827 17.76 -4.86 44.32
CA GLY A 827 17.88 -4.66 42.89
C GLY A 827 18.99 -5.51 42.27
N TYR A 828 18.76 -5.87 41.02
CA TYR A 828 19.65 -6.66 40.17
C TYR A 828 19.46 -6.23 38.70
N ASP A 829 20.45 -6.54 37.88
CA ASP A 829 20.45 -6.22 36.45
C ASP A 829 19.65 -7.27 35.65
N ASN A 830 18.49 -6.86 35.14
CA ASN A 830 17.56 -7.70 34.37
C ASN A 830 18.03 -7.98 32.94
N SER A 831 19.07 -7.32 32.46
CA SER A 831 19.54 -7.45 31.08
C SER A 831 20.56 -8.58 30.88
N ALA A 832 21.06 -9.17 31.97
CA ALA A 832 22.12 -10.17 31.92
C ALA A 832 21.86 -11.37 32.83
N ALA A 833 22.43 -12.51 32.41
CA ALA A 833 22.43 -13.72 33.21
C ALA A 833 23.08 -13.47 34.58
N PRO A 834 22.51 -14.01 35.68
CA PRO A 834 21.38 -14.95 35.72
C PRO A 834 19.99 -14.30 35.88
N PHE A 835 19.91 -12.97 35.99
CA PHE A 835 18.66 -12.25 36.29
C PHE A 835 17.86 -11.86 35.04
N ASP A 836 18.36 -12.16 33.84
CA ASP A 836 17.60 -12.14 32.59
C ASP A 836 16.40 -13.12 32.61
N ARG A 837 16.49 -14.19 33.40
CA ARG A 837 15.42 -15.18 33.62
C ARG A 837 14.42 -14.74 34.69
N VAL A 838 13.14 -14.70 34.33
CA VAL A 838 12.05 -14.32 35.25
C VAL A 838 11.93 -15.29 36.43
N GLU A 839 12.19 -16.57 36.20
CA GLU A 839 12.14 -17.62 37.21
C GLU A 839 13.19 -17.39 38.31
N VAL A 840 14.40 -16.93 37.97
CA VAL A 840 15.45 -16.57 38.95
C VAL A 840 15.01 -15.37 39.78
N ARG A 841 14.44 -14.35 39.14
CA ARG A 841 13.96 -13.13 39.81
C ARG A 841 12.78 -13.39 40.75
N GLN A 842 11.84 -14.24 40.31
CA GLN A 842 10.75 -14.72 41.15
C GLN A 842 11.27 -15.58 42.31
N ALA A 843 12.27 -16.45 42.07
CA ALA A 843 12.90 -17.25 43.12
C ALA A 843 13.51 -16.37 44.21
N VAL A 844 14.25 -15.31 43.83
CA VAL A 844 14.77 -14.31 44.79
C VAL A 844 13.63 -13.72 45.63
N ASN A 845 12.53 -13.33 45.00
CA ASN A 845 11.40 -12.74 45.71
C ASN A 845 10.69 -13.70 46.68
N TYR A 846 10.53 -14.98 46.31
CA TYR A 846 9.98 -16.03 47.17
C TYR A 846 10.95 -16.44 48.29
N ALA A 847 12.27 -16.34 48.06
CA ALA A 847 13.28 -16.67 49.05
C ALA A 847 13.33 -15.66 50.20
N ILE A 848 13.15 -14.36 49.92
CA ILE A 848 13.30 -13.30 50.93
C ILE A 848 12.17 -13.35 51.97
N ASN A 849 12.53 -13.54 53.24
CA ASN A 849 11.60 -13.54 54.35
C ASN A 849 11.40 -12.12 54.91
N ARG A 850 10.54 -11.35 54.25
CA ARG A 850 10.22 -9.97 54.62
C ARG A 850 9.70 -9.84 56.05
N GLN A 851 8.90 -10.79 56.53
CA GLN A 851 8.36 -10.76 57.88
C GLN A 851 9.47 -10.94 58.94
N ARG A 852 10.37 -11.91 58.73
CA ARG A 852 11.55 -12.15 59.60
C ARG A 852 12.47 -10.94 59.64
N ILE A 853 12.70 -10.30 58.49
CA ILE A 853 13.51 -9.07 58.42
C ILE A 853 12.79 -7.92 59.15
N ASN A 854 11.48 -7.75 58.96
CA ASN A 854 10.69 -6.74 59.67
C ASN A 854 10.81 -6.90 61.19
N GLU A 855 10.67 -8.12 61.69
CA GLU A 855 10.77 -8.41 63.13
C GLU A 855 12.17 -8.15 63.70
N ARG A 856 13.23 -8.60 63.01
CA ARG A 856 14.62 -8.51 63.51
C ARG A 856 15.26 -7.14 63.33
N VAL A 857 14.97 -6.45 62.23
CA VAL A 857 15.61 -5.18 61.87
C VAL A 857 14.73 -3.99 62.26
N TYR A 858 13.44 -4.05 61.92
CA TYR A 858 12.50 -2.95 62.07
C TYR A 858 11.55 -3.09 63.28
N ALA A 859 11.76 -4.09 64.13
CA ALA A 859 10.92 -4.37 65.31
C ALA A 859 9.42 -4.56 64.99
N GLY A 860 9.09 -5.01 63.78
CA GLY A 860 7.72 -5.18 63.29
C GLY A 860 7.00 -3.88 62.91
N LEU A 861 7.72 -2.76 62.81
CA LEU A 861 7.15 -1.43 62.59
C LEU A 861 7.14 -0.99 61.13
N ALA A 862 7.97 -1.61 60.28
CA ALA A 862 7.94 -1.36 58.85
C ALA A 862 6.73 -2.06 58.21
N LEU A 863 6.29 -1.57 57.05
CA LEU A 863 5.22 -2.20 56.28
C LEU A 863 5.85 -3.06 55.18
N PRO A 864 5.73 -4.40 55.21
CA PRO A 864 6.20 -5.25 54.11
C PRO A 864 5.59 -4.81 52.78
N ALA A 865 6.43 -4.55 51.79
CA ALA A 865 5.99 -4.11 50.47
C ALA A 865 5.48 -5.31 49.68
N GLN A 866 4.21 -5.26 49.26
CA GLN A 866 3.60 -6.27 48.38
C GLN A 866 3.94 -6.01 46.91
N SER A 867 4.27 -4.77 46.58
CA SER A 867 4.55 -4.31 45.22
C SER A 867 5.44 -3.05 45.28
N LEU A 868 5.66 -2.37 44.15
CA LEU A 868 6.55 -1.21 44.11
C LEU A 868 5.91 0.04 44.72
N LEU A 869 4.63 0.30 44.42
CA LEU A 869 3.98 1.52 44.88
C LEU A 869 3.65 1.48 46.39
N PRO A 870 4.04 2.51 47.17
CA PRO A 870 3.59 2.66 48.54
C PRO A 870 2.10 3.05 48.64
N PRO A 871 1.46 2.81 49.81
CA PRO A 871 0.10 3.28 50.08
C PRO A 871 -0.02 4.79 49.92
N GLY A 872 -1.12 5.24 49.32
CA GLY A 872 -1.42 6.67 49.14
C GLY A 872 -1.09 7.25 47.76
N LEU A 873 -0.50 6.47 46.86
CA LEU A 873 -0.31 6.84 45.46
C LEU A 873 -1.41 6.30 44.55
N LEU A 874 -1.67 7.02 43.45
CA LEU A 874 -2.57 6.60 42.40
C LEU A 874 -2.15 5.22 41.84
N GLY A 875 -3.10 4.32 41.66
CA GLY A 875 -2.81 2.96 41.18
C GLY A 875 -2.25 1.98 42.22
N TYR A 876 -2.05 2.40 43.48
CA TYR A 876 -1.85 1.47 44.58
C TYR A 876 -3.10 0.59 44.77
N ASP A 877 -2.90 -0.72 44.80
CA ASP A 877 -3.96 -1.69 45.05
C ASP A 877 -3.67 -2.44 46.36
N PRO A 878 -4.45 -2.22 47.44
CA PRO A 878 -4.26 -2.92 48.71
C PRO A 878 -4.54 -4.42 48.63
N ASN A 879 -5.22 -4.89 47.57
CA ASN A 879 -5.55 -6.30 47.36
C ASN A 879 -4.51 -7.03 46.50
N LEU A 880 -3.55 -6.31 45.91
CA LEU A 880 -2.49 -6.91 45.12
C LEU A 880 -1.59 -7.76 46.04
N ARG A 881 -1.62 -9.08 45.82
CA ARG A 881 -0.78 -10.01 46.56
C ARG A 881 0.59 -10.11 45.92
N GLY A 882 1.62 -9.78 46.70
CA GLY A 882 3.02 -9.93 46.30
C GLY A 882 3.54 -11.34 46.53
N PHE A 883 4.86 -11.43 46.75
CA PHE A 883 5.55 -12.68 47.03
C PHE A 883 5.55 -13.00 48.52
N GLU A 884 4.77 -14.01 48.91
CA GLU A 884 4.87 -14.64 50.24
C GLU A 884 6.13 -15.51 50.32
N HIS A 885 6.73 -15.66 51.49
CA HIS A 885 7.98 -16.41 51.65
C HIS A 885 7.78 -17.93 51.44
N ASP A 886 8.41 -18.48 50.41
CA ASP A 886 8.35 -19.91 50.04
C ASP A 886 9.69 -20.39 49.42
N PRO A 887 10.65 -20.82 50.26
CA PRO A 887 11.95 -21.31 49.79
C PRO A 887 11.90 -22.57 48.93
N GLU A 888 10.88 -23.42 49.09
CA GLU A 888 10.72 -24.63 48.28
C GLU A 888 10.32 -24.28 46.85
N ARG A 889 9.36 -23.36 46.70
CA ARG A 889 9.00 -22.81 45.40
C ARG A 889 10.17 -22.07 44.75
N ALA A 890 10.93 -21.31 45.52
CA ALA A 890 12.13 -20.65 45.03
C ALA A 890 13.16 -21.66 44.49
N ARG A 891 13.44 -22.76 45.21
CA ARG A 891 14.33 -23.85 44.71
C ARG A 891 13.79 -24.52 43.43
N ASN A 892 12.48 -24.73 43.34
CA ASN A 892 11.85 -25.28 42.13
C ASN A 892 12.05 -24.35 40.92
N LEU A 893 11.85 -23.04 41.10
CA LEU A 893 12.08 -22.02 40.06
C LEU A 893 13.55 -21.95 39.64
N MET A 894 14.49 -22.01 40.61
CA MET A 894 15.93 -22.07 40.31
C MET A 894 16.29 -23.31 39.47
N ARG A 895 15.68 -24.47 39.74
CA ARG A 895 15.84 -25.67 38.91
C ARG A 895 15.27 -25.49 37.49
N GLN A 896 14.08 -24.92 37.37
CA GLN A 896 13.44 -24.64 36.07
C GLN A 896 14.28 -23.67 35.23
N ALA A 897 14.91 -22.69 35.86
CA ALA A 897 15.78 -21.72 35.22
C ALA A 897 17.16 -22.26 34.81
N GLY A 898 17.50 -23.51 35.15
CA GLY A 898 18.80 -24.11 34.89
C GLY A 898 19.89 -23.79 35.93
N TYR A 899 19.54 -23.19 37.07
CA TYR A 899 20.46 -22.82 38.15
C TYR A 899 20.33 -23.72 39.39
N ALA A 900 20.08 -25.02 39.18
CA ALA A 900 19.96 -26.01 40.25
C ALA A 900 21.21 -26.08 41.17
N SER A 901 22.39 -25.85 40.60
CA SER A 901 23.68 -25.84 41.31
C SER A 901 24.01 -24.48 41.95
N GLY A 902 23.12 -23.49 41.79
CA GLY A 902 23.35 -22.13 42.28
C GLY A 902 24.32 -21.30 41.44
N PHE A 903 24.58 -20.07 41.91
CA PHE A 903 25.56 -19.14 41.34
C PHE A 903 26.03 -18.14 42.39
N SER A 904 27.02 -17.30 42.05
CA SER A 904 27.53 -16.24 42.94
C SER A 904 27.27 -14.85 42.39
N VAL A 905 26.98 -13.90 43.27
CA VAL A 905 26.81 -12.46 42.97
C VAL A 905 27.63 -11.61 43.91
N GLU A 906 27.94 -10.37 43.51
CA GLU A 906 28.66 -9.40 44.34
C GLU A 906 27.68 -8.41 44.97
N TYR A 907 27.82 -8.14 46.27
CA TYR A 907 27.14 -7.04 46.97
C TYR A 907 28.17 -6.02 47.43
N ARG A 908 28.09 -4.79 46.91
CA ARG A 908 29.02 -3.71 47.27
C ARG A 908 28.43 -2.85 48.38
N THR A 909 29.22 -2.58 49.42
CA THR A 909 28.82 -1.70 50.55
C THR A 909 29.97 -0.77 50.94
N TRP A 910 29.67 0.28 51.70
CA TRP A 910 30.64 1.27 52.17
C TRP A 910 30.30 1.75 53.58
N ASP A 911 31.30 2.32 54.25
CA ASP A 911 31.24 2.58 55.70
C ASP A 911 30.12 3.55 56.11
N THR A 912 29.73 4.49 55.23
CA THR A 912 28.67 5.48 55.48
C THR A 912 27.27 5.04 55.05
N ASP A 913 27.09 3.81 54.55
CA ASP A 913 25.80 3.30 54.12
C ASP A 913 24.96 2.78 55.30
N GLU A 914 24.37 3.69 56.08
CA GLU A 914 23.58 3.33 57.26
C GLU A 914 22.43 2.35 56.97
N PHE A 915 21.84 2.43 55.78
CA PHE A 915 20.76 1.53 55.38
C PHE A 915 21.28 0.11 55.15
N ASN A 916 22.34 -0.05 54.34
CA ASN A 916 22.91 -1.37 54.07
C ASN A 916 23.62 -1.97 55.29
N ASN A 917 24.03 -1.13 56.25
CA ASN A 917 24.59 -1.53 57.53
C ASN A 917 23.54 -1.71 58.65
N SER A 918 22.23 -1.63 58.35
CA SER A 918 21.14 -1.77 59.33
C SER A 918 20.95 -3.19 59.89
N GLY A 919 21.66 -4.17 59.34
CA GLY A 919 21.51 -5.60 59.67
C GLY A 919 20.52 -6.36 58.78
N LEU A 920 19.92 -5.73 57.75
CA LEU A 920 19.09 -6.46 56.77
C LEU A 920 19.92 -7.36 55.85
N VAL A 921 21.11 -6.91 55.44
CA VAL A 921 21.91 -7.57 54.40
C VAL A 921 22.30 -9.00 54.82
N PRO A 922 22.79 -9.27 56.04
CA PRO A 922 23.08 -10.64 56.46
C PRO A 922 21.87 -11.60 56.40
N LEU A 923 20.66 -11.13 56.71
CA LEU A 923 19.44 -11.94 56.63
C LEU A 923 19.04 -12.23 55.18
N LEU A 924 19.21 -11.25 54.29
CA LEU A 924 19.02 -11.46 52.85
C LEU A 924 20.03 -12.48 52.30
N ILE A 925 21.29 -12.40 52.73
CA ILE A 925 22.33 -13.37 52.31
C ILE A 925 21.95 -14.79 52.74
N GLU A 926 21.47 -14.96 53.98
CA GLU A 926 21.00 -16.26 54.49
C GLU A 926 19.80 -16.80 53.67
N ASP A 927 18.82 -15.93 53.37
CA ASP A 927 17.64 -16.30 52.58
C ASP A 927 18.01 -16.71 51.14
N LEU A 928 18.97 -16.02 50.53
CA LEU A 928 19.45 -16.28 49.18
C LEU A 928 20.35 -17.52 49.10
N ASP A 929 21.19 -17.77 50.10
CA ASP A 929 22.03 -18.97 50.16
C ASP A 929 21.18 -20.25 50.27
N ALA A 930 20.03 -20.18 50.96
CA ALA A 930 19.07 -21.29 51.07
C ALA A 930 18.46 -21.75 49.74
N ILE A 931 18.61 -20.96 48.67
CA ILE A 931 18.18 -21.29 47.30
C ILE A 931 19.38 -21.43 46.33
N GLY A 932 20.61 -21.40 46.83
CA GLY A 932 21.83 -21.58 46.06
C GLY A 932 22.45 -20.29 45.50
N ILE A 933 22.00 -19.10 45.92
CA ILE A 933 22.59 -17.82 45.50
C ILE A 933 23.59 -17.36 46.55
N ARG A 934 24.88 -17.51 46.24
CA ARG A 934 25.98 -17.07 47.13
C ARG A 934 26.29 -15.60 46.91
N VAL A 935 26.11 -14.78 47.94
CA VAL A 935 26.37 -13.33 47.89
C VAL A 935 27.72 -13.01 48.51
N ASN A 936 28.66 -12.51 47.71
CA ASN A 936 29.98 -12.07 48.16
C ASN A 936 29.96 -10.57 48.47
N VAL A 937 30.20 -10.20 49.73
CA VAL A 937 30.17 -8.79 50.15
C VAL A 937 31.54 -8.15 49.99
N THR A 938 31.63 -7.07 49.22
CA THR A 938 32.83 -6.24 49.04
C THR A 938 32.63 -4.88 49.70
N ARG A 939 33.62 -4.44 50.49
CA ARG A 939 33.61 -3.16 51.22
C ARG A 939 34.51 -2.13 50.55
N HIS A 940 33.99 -0.94 50.34
CA HIS A 940 34.69 0.21 49.74
C HIS A 940 34.68 1.42 50.69
N SER A 941 35.64 2.33 50.53
CA SER A 941 35.60 3.62 51.21
C SER A 941 34.51 4.55 50.63
N ALA A 942 34.06 5.54 51.39
CA ALA A 942 33.04 6.49 50.93
C ALA A 942 33.46 7.29 49.68
N THR A 943 34.76 7.55 49.51
CA THR A 943 35.34 8.20 48.32
C THR A 943 35.33 7.31 47.08
N GLU A 944 35.59 6.01 47.25
CA GLU A 944 35.52 5.03 46.16
C GLU A 944 34.08 4.74 45.75
N ALA A 945 33.14 4.86 46.70
CA ALA A 945 31.72 4.61 46.47
C ALA A 945 31.14 5.46 45.32
N ALA A 946 31.59 6.69 45.12
CA ALA A 946 31.12 7.53 43.99
C ALA A 946 31.49 6.92 42.63
N ALA A 947 32.73 6.46 42.44
CA ALA A 947 33.20 5.86 41.19
C ALA A 947 32.64 4.43 40.97
N VAL A 948 32.32 3.73 42.05
CA VAL A 948 31.76 2.37 42.03
C VAL A 948 30.24 2.37 41.84
N ARG A 949 29.52 3.37 42.36
CA ARG A 949 28.07 3.53 42.23
C ARG A 949 27.62 3.77 40.78
N ASP A 950 28.45 4.44 39.99
CA ASP A 950 28.21 4.69 38.57
C ASP A 950 28.57 3.48 37.68
N ARG A 951 29.12 2.39 38.29
CA ARG A 951 29.45 1.12 37.62
C ARG A 951 28.61 -0.03 38.16
N ARG A 952 27.28 0.09 38.04
CA ARG A 952 26.35 -1.04 38.20
C ARG A 952 26.55 -1.96 36.99
N GLY A 953 27.34 -3.02 37.19
CA GLY A 953 27.68 -3.97 36.15
C GLY A 953 26.98 -5.31 36.34
N HIS A 954 27.03 -6.14 35.30
CA HIS A 954 26.52 -7.52 35.36
C HIS A 954 27.12 -8.29 36.55
N GLY A 955 26.26 -9.01 37.29
CA GLY A 955 26.67 -9.80 38.46
C GLY A 955 26.71 -9.05 39.80
N VAL A 956 26.31 -7.78 39.84
CA VAL A 956 26.20 -6.98 41.08
C VAL A 956 24.75 -6.88 41.54
N VAL A 957 24.52 -7.09 42.83
CA VAL A 957 23.23 -6.88 43.51
C VAL A 957 23.36 -5.78 44.55
N TYR A 958 22.25 -5.12 44.89
CA TYR A 958 22.25 -4.02 45.86
C TYR A 958 20.92 -3.89 46.59
N CYS A 959 20.93 -3.34 47.80
CA CYS A 959 19.72 -2.79 48.42
C CYS A 959 19.73 -1.27 48.30
N ALA A 960 18.55 -0.68 48.11
CA ALA A 960 18.40 0.76 48.10
C ALA A 960 17.03 1.21 48.62
N ASN A 961 16.99 2.47 49.03
CA ASN A 961 15.76 3.19 49.34
C ASN A 961 15.38 4.10 48.17
N TRP A 962 14.08 4.25 47.95
CA TRP A 962 13.53 5.24 47.06
C TRP A 962 12.40 5.98 47.75
N TYR A 963 12.58 7.29 47.93
CA TYR A 963 11.54 8.19 48.41
C TYR A 963 10.97 8.92 47.21
N ALA A 964 9.65 9.11 47.19
CA ALA A 964 9.02 9.89 46.16
C ALA A 964 9.50 11.34 46.23
N ASP A 965 10.11 11.84 45.15
CA ASP A 965 10.51 13.25 45.03
C ASP A 965 9.26 14.15 45.01
N PHE A 966 8.20 13.64 44.37
CA PHE A 966 6.86 14.17 44.34
C PHE A 966 5.85 12.99 44.37
N PRO A 967 4.65 13.16 44.94
CA PRO A 967 3.67 12.11 45.17
C PRO A 967 2.88 11.77 43.89
N ASP A 968 3.56 11.28 42.87
CA ASP A 968 2.94 10.67 41.68
C ASP A 968 3.62 9.33 41.36
N PRO A 969 2.87 8.31 40.87
CA PRO A 969 3.45 7.02 40.53
C PRO A 969 4.51 7.06 39.42
N ASP A 970 4.52 8.11 38.58
CA ASP A 970 5.56 8.30 37.55
C ASP A 970 6.96 8.29 38.17
N ASN A 971 7.11 8.88 39.36
CA ASN A 971 8.38 8.94 40.07
C ASN A 971 8.89 7.55 40.52
N PHE A 972 8.04 6.52 40.49
CA PHE A 972 8.46 5.12 40.66
C PHE A 972 8.64 4.44 39.30
N PHE A 973 7.64 4.47 38.42
CA PHE A 973 7.68 3.63 37.22
C PHE A 973 8.62 4.17 36.13
N TYR A 974 8.63 5.48 35.87
CA TYR A 974 9.54 6.05 34.87
C TYR A 974 10.99 5.81 35.27
N ILE A 975 11.34 6.15 36.50
CA ILE A 975 12.73 6.07 36.99
C ILE A 975 13.25 4.64 37.07
N PHE A 976 12.38 3.66 37.33
CA PHE A 976 12.79 2.27 37.51
C PHE A 976 12.75 1.45 36.22
N PHE A 977 11.82 1.74 35.32
CA PHE A 977 11.51 0.84 34.20
C PHE A 977 11.42 1.51 32.83
N HIS A 978 11.38 2.85 32.73
CA HIS A 978 11.46 3.48 31.42
C HIS A 978 12.89 3.34 30.87
N SER A 979 13.02 2.93 29.61
CA SER A 979 14.33 2.64 29.00
C SER A 979 15.31 3.82 29.08
N GLU A 980 14.86 5.06 28.87
CA GLU A 980 15.71 6.26 28.99
C GLU A 980 16.24 6.53 30.40
N ALA A 981 15.56 6.02 31.43
CA ALA A 981 15.93 6.17 32.83
C ALA A 981 16.63 4.93 33.40
N SER A 982 16.78 3.87 32.61
CA SER A 982 17.26 2.55 33.07
C SER A 982 18.62 2.60 33.78
N SER A 983 19.50 3.51 33.39
CA SER A 983 20.83 3.71 34.00
C SER A 983 20.77 4.35 35.39
N ILE A 984 19.70 5.10 35.72
CA ILE A 984 19.55 5.81 37.00
C ILE A 984 19.53 4.81 38.15
N ARG A 985 18.79 3.71 37.98
CA ARG A 985 18.74 2.62 38.96
C ARG A 985 19.51 1.38 38.51
N GLY A 986 19.96 1.28 37.27
CA GLY A 986 20.74 0.12 36.80
C GLY A 986 20.02 -1.22 36.97
N LEU A 987 18.69 -1.21 36.91
CA LEU A 987 17.88 -2.43 36.86
C LEU A 987 17.82 -2.98 35.43
N TYR A 988 17.95 -2.11 34.42
CA TYR A 988 17.95 -2.45 32.99
C TYR A 988 16.81 -3.39 32.56
N TYR A 989 15.64 -3.25 33.19
CA TYR A 989 14.42 -3.92 32.77
C TYR A 989 13.74 -3.06 31.70
N TYR A 990 13.93 -3.40 30.42
CA TYR A 990 13.35 -2.66 29.30
C TYR A 990 12.35 -3.53 28.53
N ARG A 991 11.17 -2.95 28.30
CA ARG A 991 10.10 -3.50 27.46
C ARG A 991 9.40 -2.35 26.75
N PRO A 992 9.32 -2.33 25.41
CA PRO A 992 8.63 -1.26 24.68
C PRO A 992 7.19 -1.04 25.15
N GLU A 993 6.51 -2.10 25.58
CA GLU A 993 5.14 -2.03 26.08
C GLU A 993 5.05 -1.30 27.43
N VAL A 994 6.05 -1.49 28.29
CA VAL A 994 6.14 -0.81 29.59
C VAL A 994 6.47 0.67 29.39
N ASP A 995 7.40 0.99 28.49
CA ASP A 995 7.69 2.38 28.12
C ASP A 995 6.44 3.09 27.59
N ALA A 996 5.71 2.44 26.67
CA ALA A 996 4.48 2.98 26.10
C ALA A 996 3.41 3.23 27.17
N GLN A 997 3.18 2.27 28.07
CA GLN A 997 2.24 2.42 29.19
C GLN A 997 2.64 3.57 30.12
N ILE A 998 3.91 3.68 30.47
CA ILE A 998 4.40 4.78 31.30
C ILE A 998 4.15 6.12 30.60
N LEU A 999 4.55 6.28 29.34
CA LEU A 999 4.34 7.53 28.59
C LEU A 999 2.86 7.88 28.41
N GLU A 1000 1.99 6.88 28.20
CA GLU A 1000 0.54 7.07 28.16
C GLU A 1000 0.01 7.60 29.50
N ALA A 1001 0.43 7.01 30.63
CA ALA A 1001 0.05 7.47 31.96
C ALA A 1001 0.60 8.87 32.29
N ARG A 1002 1.74 9.26 31.72
CA ARG A 1002 2.30 10.62 31.85
C ARG A 1002 1.47 11.66 31.10
N ARG A 1003 0.92 11.31 29.93
CA ARG A 1003 0.18 12.22 29.05
C ARG A 1003 -1.32 12.31 29.35
N SER A 1004 -1.90 11.25 29.92
CA SER A 1004 -3.34 11.23 30.21
C SER A 1004 -3.68 12.12 31.40
N ASN A 1005 -4.64 13.05 31.24
CA ASN A 1005 -5.20 13.83 32.36
C ASN A 1005 -6.42 13.14 33.01
N ASP A 1006 -6.84 11.99 32.51
CA ASP A 1006 -7.89 11.18 33.13
C ASP A 1006 -7.30 10.35 34.27
N SER A 1007 -7.62 10.75 35.50
CA SER A 1007 -7.12 10.11 36.72
C SER A 1007 -7.44 8.60 36.79
N GLU A 1008 -8.59 8.14 36.30
CA GLU A 1008 -8.96 6.71 36.36
C GLU A 1008 -8.22 5.90 35.29
N ALA A 1009 -8.05 6.47 34.09
CA ALA A 1009 -7.22 5.85 33.05
C ALA A 1009 -5.77 5.68 33.54
N ARG A 1010 -5.18 6.74 34.12
CA ARG A 1010 -3.85 6.67 34.76
C ARG A 1010 -3.79 5.64 35.87
N ALA A 1011 -4.77 5.62 36.77
CA ALA A 1011 -4.82 4.65 37.87
C ALA A 1011 -4.85 3.21 37.37
N THR A 1012 -5.56 2.95 36.28
CA THR A 1012 -5.64 1.63 35.64
C THR A 1012 -4.29 1.21 35.06
N ILE A 1013 -3.60 2.11 34.35
CA ILE A 1013 -2.27 1.84 33.82
C ILE A 1013 -1.28 1.55 34.97
N TYR A 1014 -1.25 2.38 36.01
CA TYR A 1014 -0.35 2.16 37.13
C TYR A 1014 -0.67 0.90 37.95
N ARG A 1015 -1.94 0.50 38.08
CA ARG A 1015 -2.31 -0.83 38.63
C ARG A 1015 -1.71 -1.96 37.80
N SER A 1016 -1.83 -1.87 36.46
CA SER A 1016 -1.25 -2.86 35.54
C SER A 1016 0.27 -2.91 35.65
N LEU A 1017 0.95 -1.76 35.69
CA LEU A 1017 2.40 -1.68 35.87
C LEU A 1017 2.84 -2.26 37.23
N ASN A 1018 2.07 -2.04 38.29
CA ASN A 1018 2.36 -2.60 39.61
C ASN A 1018 2.15 -4.13 39.64
N GLN A 1019 1.13 -4.63 38.95
CA GLN A 1019 0.94 -6.07 38.72
C GLN A 1019 2.10 -6.67 37.90
N MET A 1020 2.64 -5.92 36.93
CA MET A 1020 3.83 -6.33 36.18
C MET A 1020 5.03 -6.49 37.11
N VAL A 1021 5.24 -5.61 38.10
CA VAL A 1021 6.33 -5.79 39.07
C VAL A 1021 6.20 -7.11 39.84
N VAL A 1022 4.99 -7.49 40.22
CA VAL A 1022 4.75 -8.78 40.89
C VAL A 1022 4.92 -9.96 39.93
N ARG A 1023 4.45 -9.85 38.68
CA ARG A 1023 4.54 -10.94 37.70
C ARG A 1023 5.97 -11.17 37.21
N GLU A 1024 6.68 -10.11 36.86
CA GLU A 1024 7.98 -10.16 36.18
C GLU A 1024 9.17 -10.03 37.14
N ALA A 1025 8.90 -9.65 38.40
CA ALA A 1025 9.89 -9.49 39.45
C ALA A 1025 11.14 -8.69 39.04
N PRO A 1026 11.04 -7.52 38.40
CA PRO A 1026 12.23 -6.79 37.92
C PRO A 1026 13.13 -6.26 39.05
N LEU A 1027 12.62 -6.29 40.28
CA LEU A 1027 13.31 -6.05 41.53
C LEU A 1027 12.55 -6.81 42.64
N ALA A 1028 13.09 -6.86 43.84
CA ALA A 1028 12.37 -7.37 45.01
C ALA A 1028 12.00 -6.22 45.96
N PRO A 1029 10.73 -5.76 45.98
CA PRO A 1029 10.28 -4.77 46.95
C PRO A 1029 10.40 -5.35 48.36
N LEU A 1030 10.89 -4.59 49.33
CA LEU A 1030 11.12 -5.05 50.70
C LEU A 1030 10.12 -4.43 51.66
N PHE A 1031 10.20 -3.11 51.87
CA PHE A 1031 9.39 -2.39 52.85
C PHE A 1031 9.03 -0.98 52.42
N HIS A 1032 7.83 -0.53 52.77
CA HIS A 1032 7.47 0.89 52.83
C HIS A 1032 7.84 1.43 54.22
N GLU A 1033 8.50 2.59 54.24
CA GLU A 1033 9.00 3.14 55.50
C GLU A 1033 7.88 3.81 56.29
N ARG A 1034 7.92 3.56 57.59
CA ARG A 1034 7.13 4.30 58.57
C ARG A 1034 8.05 5.27 59.29
N LEU A 1035 7.90 6.55 58.97
CA LEU A 1035 8.61 7.62 59.64
C LEU A 1035 8.02 7.83 61.04
N PHE A 1036 8.91 8.06 62.00
CA PHE A 1036 8.56 8.45 63.37
C PHE A 1036 9.16 9.81 63.71
N VAL A 1037 8.35 10.67 64.32
CA VAL A 1037 8.74 11.99 64.79
C VAL A 1037 8.40 12.10 66.27
N LEU A 1038 9.35 12.53 67.08
CA LEU A 1038 9.19 12.87 68.49
C LEU A 1038 9.24 14.38 68.67
N HIS A 1039 8.46 14.89 69.61
CA HIS A 1039 8.52 16.29 70.02
C HIS A 1039 8.38 16.44 71.54
N LYS A 1040 8.90 17.53 72.10
CA LYS A 1040 8.74 17.81 73.53
C LYS A 1040 7.27 18.11 73.87
N PRO A 1041 6.85 17.90 75.13
CA PRO A 1041 5.46 18.14 75.57
C PRO A 1041 4.93 19.56 75.33
N ASN A 1042 5.80 20.57 75.45
CA ASN A 1042 5.47 21.98 75.25
C ASN A 1042 5.45 22.40 73.77
N ILE A 1043 5.83 21.52 72.84
CA ILE A 1043 5.75 21.78 71.41
C ILE A 1043 4.44 21.24 70.88
N ARG A 1044 3.67 22.10 70.22
CA ARG A 1044 2.33 21.82 69.70
C ARG A 1044 2.29 22.12 68.20
N GLY A 1045 1.24 21.64 67.53
CA GLY A 1045 1.06 21.85 66.08
C GLY A 1045 1.97 21.03 65.17
N VAL A 1046 2.79 20.11 65.72
CA VAL A 1046 3.65 19.22 64.93
C VAL A 1046 2.81 18.30 64.05
N ARG A 1047 3.00 18.40 62.73
CA ARG A 1047 2.39 17.52 61.73
C ARG A 1047 3.45 16.86 60.88
N THR A 1048 3.25 15.59 60.58
CA THR A 1048 4.09 14.82 59.67
C THR A 1048 3.68 15.01 58.21
N SER A 1049 4.62 14.83 57.29
CA SER A 1049 4.38 14.90 55.84
C SER A 1049 4.66 13.56 55.16
N LEU A 1050 3.96 13.29 54.05
CA LEU A 1050 4.19 12.10 53.21
C LEU A 1050 5.51 12.15 52.42
N VAL A 1051 5.94 13.37 52.09
CA VAL A 1051 7.20 13.68 51.40
C VAL A 1051 8.03 14.65 52.24
N PRO A 1052 9.37 14.69 52.09
CA PRO A 1052 10.22 15.75 52.64
C PRO A 1052 9.62 17.16 52.54
N PRO A 1053 9.68 18.00 53.61
CA PRO A 1053 10.21 17.74 54.95
C PRO A 1053 9.34 16.84 55.83
N PRO A 1054 9.94 16.14 56.81
CA PRO A 1054 9.22 15.26 57.72
C PRO A 1054 8.21 16.01 58.60
N VAL A 1055 8.44 17.30 58.86
CA VAL A 1055 7.61 18.18 59.71
C VAL A 1055 7.33 19.50 59.00
N ARG A 1056 6.10 20.01 59.15
CA ARG A 1056 5.71 21.37 58.70
C ARG A 1056 5.92 22.37 59.82
N TYR A 1057 7.06 23.06 59.82
CA TYR A 1057 7.42 23.97 60.91
C TYR A 1057 6.61 25.28 60.95
N SER A 1058 5.85 25.62 59.89
CA SER A 1058 4.92 26.76 59.89
C SER A 1058 3.80 26.62 60.92
N ASP A 1059 3.36 25.38 61.15
CA ASP A 1059 2.20 25.04 61.98
C ASP A 1059 2.61 24.85 63.46
N VAL A 1060 3.91 24.79 63.74
CA VAL A 1060 4.47 24.50 65.06
C VAL A 1060 4.43 25.74 65.92
N TRP A 1061 4.07 25.58 67.19
CA TRP A 1061 4.05 26.64 68.19
C TRP A 1061 4.43 26.11 69.59
N CYS A 1062 4.95 27.00 70.43
CA CYS A 1062 5.38 26.68 71.79
C CYS A 1062 4.28 27.03 72.80
N GLU A 1063 3.92 26.07 73.65
CA GLU A 1063 3.04 26.29 74.80
C GLU A 1063 3.69 27.30 75.77
N GLN A 1064 2.90 28.23 76.32
CA GLN A 1064 3.43 29.19 77.29
C GLN A 1064 3.76 28.44 78.59
N GLU A 1065 5.02 28.52 78.99
CA GLU A 1065 5.51 27.99 80.26
C GLU A 1065 4.92 28.65 81.47
#